data_AF-A0A1I7ZWA7-F1
#
_entry.id   AF-A0A1I7ZWA7-F1
#
_cell.length_a   1.000
_cell.length_b   1.000
_cell.length_c   1.000
_cell.angle_alpha   90.00
_cell.angle_beta   90.00
_cell.angle_gamma   90.00
#
_symmetry.space_group_name_H-M   'P 1'
#
loop_
_entity.id
_entity.type
_entity.pdbx_description
1 polymer ?
#
loop_
_entity_poly.entity_id
_entity_poly.type
_entity_poly.pdbx_seq_one_letter_code
_entity_poly.pdbx_strand_id
1 'polypeptide(L)'
;MVKNYFVFVIYLIEALLPLYCALDETLKVQESTFIQWANFLFEDNPVKDVKDLVDPKFLTYVTQLITGTTIPKTNNRQIDISIAIATIFPDEDEKAHQLNLPELMDGVPKTVLQLTWQIMHAFWRKFAPEGARDRKLAEAIKEWCLEATANYEEVAISDFTSSWRDGFAFNALLHSYDHSLVDMEAIREMRGDERLENAFQIAYTKFNVPKLLHAKDLHSEHLDLKSVVCYLMTLYLSLVGQSSQTTSKSTPSTSTSVQSLPTTSTATTVVSPAPQPPPPHPAQQIVEQHSVDMAPPASPTQPSSYDNEQRSRKSSSSSQKSGKGGKKRKSEEQVREYEQCLEQVLTWLLEAEEELGMMGSVSEKDVETVKQQFKQHEQFMLSLTHSQDSVGRVLHRGQQLSQKVDEDLCQSIIGQLLIVNQRWEAVRALAMQRQNLLQHHLNRLQHQQLDTISSWLIEMEKTMATNSTISDNAEEVAKQIDEHAALQERIDSQQNAIQKLSTFVAVVDECEQTSEREYEDLEKLLQMVGQRWMSICEWAEMRAKQLDGLVELLKEYEDTHEHLNHWLNEREEDLGLLRSAKHLETDEELIQQMGIMHRIEALLEQEHNQFVRLSQISTTLYDRYQTTNGLAATRVKQALETVTQRWDNIVTRLEEYSQMLVRTGKANLTDLERPESTTDEETERRLPSVQFAEPPVAASTNEEDDDERDPVKSFSKHVKALEAEIEPLYTWTTSFVVSENPEDMRKMIQVCQKRLREIKSEEVRVNAVQLELEDLHDLGLDAQKLGAANDAFDRFMKKWSRIVTKISESLNSLSKKNEEIEENMDIAQKIGEWLQSANGVIGELEKISRQEREKRLASMREQLTVQQRNIEFLRRNHHDSDQLAELEAQMTEIVERMDSLKNEQRKLSHENFVKKSESDLLKTEATVGDVIGLKTNLDTCERLLKQLEERRQNAGDDLAVQNELADLEAAVAYKQDMLADTIRKTEKVNSKTEEALNVAENLRHMLEDLKKESGELTELQERFKDLRERLSKESKVKNEAVGLLDEVCAQLAKSKNERKEQLIEETRNRTSELERRWKEMEAELDDHLSCLKKEQRKRIESALRQQTTLVNELREGLKASEAAADAEELSEHLDVSSY
;
A
#
# COMPACT_ATOMS: atom_id res chain seq x y z
N MET A 1 -3.15 -34.77 12.44
CA MET A 1 -2.92 -33.35 12.15
C MET A 1 -2.02 -33.14 10.93
N VAL A 2 -0.70 -33.38 10.98
CA VAL A 2 0.28 -33.03 9.90
C VAL A 2 -0.12 -33.40 8.45
N LYS A 3 -0.79 -34.53 8.20
CA LYS A 3 -1.26 -34.88 6.84
C LYS A 3 -2.34 -33.94 6.28
N ASN A 4 -3.18 -33.34 7.12
CA ASN A 4 -4.17 -32.36 6.68
C ASN A 4 -3.50 -31.01 6.41
N TYR A 5 -2.45 -30.66 7.18
CA TYR A 5 -1.66 -29.44 6.99
C TYR A 5 -1.04 -29.37 5.58
N PHE A 6 -0.45 -30.47 5.10
CA PHE A 6 0.10 -30.53 3.74
C PHE A 6 -0.98 -30.32 2.66
N VAL A 7 -2.19 -30.84 2.86
CA VAL A 7 -3.32 -30.64 1.94
C VAL A 7 -3.85 -29.21 2.01
N PHE A 8 -3.97 -28.64 3.22
CA PHE A 8 -4.47 -27.28 3.46
C PHE A 8 -3.52 -26.22 2.89
N VAL A 9 -2.20 -26.38 3.08
CA VAL A 9 -1.18 -25.51 2.47
C VAL A 9 -1.20 -25.64 0.94
N ILE A 10 -1.37 -26.85 0.38
CA ILE A 10 -1.53 -27.03 -1.08
C ILE A 10 -2.79 -26.31 -1.58
N TYR A 11 -3.94 -26.43 -0.93
CA TYR A 11 -5.16 -25.72 -1.37
C TYR A 11 -5.09 -24.20 -1.19
N LEU A 12 -4.44 -23.69 -0.13
CA LEU A 12 -4.25 -22.25 0.05
C LEU A 12 -3.30 -21.68 -1.03
N ILE A 13 -2.28 -22.46 -1.39
CA ILE A 13 -1.39 -22.20 -2.53
C ILE A 13 -2.21 -22.25 -3.83
N GLU A 14 -2.94 -23.32 -4.14
CA GLU A 14 -3.74 -23.47 -5.37
C GLU A 14 -4.88 -22.42 -5.51
N ALA A 15 -5.42 -21.89 -4.42
CA ALA A 15 -6.44 -20.85 -4.45
C ALA A 15 -5.88 -19.43 -4.72
N LEU A 16 -4.62 -19.17 -4.32
CA LEU A 16 -3.96 -17.87 -4.51
C LEU A 16 -2.95 -17.87 -5.68
N LEU A 17 -2.45 -19.03 -6.11
CA LEU A 17 -1.56 -19.19 -7.27
C LEU A 17 -2.13 -18.55 -8.54
N PRO A 18 -3.40 -18.72 -8.91
CA PRO A 18 -3.91 -18.13 -10.15
C PRO A 18 -3.79 -16.61 -10.17
N LEU A 19 -4.00 -15.93 -9.04
CA LEU A 19 -3.85 -14.48 -8.92
C LEU A 19 -2.39 -14.05 -8.70
N TYR A 20 -1.65 -14.76 -7.86
CA TYR A 20 -0.26 -14.42 -7.53
C TYR A 20 0.67 -14.73 -8.71
N CYS A 21 0.51 -15.87 -9.40
CA CYS A 21 1.23 -16.20 -10.63
C CYS A 21 0.74 -15.40 -11.84
N ALA A 22 -0.53 -14.98 -11.94
CA ALA A 22 -0.90 -14.02 -12.98
C ALA A 22 -0.16 -12.67 -12.80
N LEU A 23 -0.06 -12.19 -11.56
CA LEU A 23 0.65 -10.95 -11.24
C LEU A 23 2.18 -11.10 -11.38
N ASP A 24 2.72 -12.25 -10.98
CA ASP A 24 4.15 -12.57 -11.06
C ASP A 24 4.60 -12.89 -12.51
N GLU A 25 3.76 -13.51 -13.35
CA GLU A 25 4.04 -13.72 -14.78
C GLU A 25 3.86 -12.45 -15.62
N THR A 26 2.82 -11.63 -15.38
CA THR A 26 2.72 -10.28 -15.99
C THR A 26 3.95 -9.44 -15.65
N LEU A 27 4.40 -9.47 -14.39
CA LEU A 27 5.65 -8.82 -13.98
C LEU A 27 6.86 -9.42 -14.71
N LYS A 28 7.08 -10.74 -14.68
CA LYS A 28 8.24 -11.38 -15.33
C LYS A 28 8.38 -11.12 -16.83
N VAL A 29 7.27 -11.04 -17.57
CA VAL A 29 7.30 -10.64 -18.99
C VAL A 29 7.76 -9.18 -19.13
N GLN A 30 7.24 -8.27 -18.30
CA GLN A 30 7.63 -6.86 -18.25
C GLN A 30 9.08 -6.66 -17.81
N GLU A 31 9.55 -7.41 -16.80
CA GLU A 31 10.93 -7.44 -16.33
C GLU A 31 11.89 -7.83 -17.46
N SER A 32 11.64 -8.96 -18.12
CA SER A 32 12.47 -9.41 -19.24
C SER A 32 12.48 -8.40 -20.39
N THR A 33 11.31 -7.88 -20.76
CA THR A 33 11.18 -6.90 -21.86
C THR A 33 11.94 -5.59 -21.54
N PHE A 34 11.81 -5.08 -20.31
CA PHE A 34 12.45 -3.83 -19.89
C PHE A 34 13.95 -3.98 -19.66
N ILE A 35 14.42 -5.12 -19.13
CA ILE A 35 15.85 -5.44 -19.00
C ILE A 35 16.48 -5.56 -20.40
N GLN A 36 15.81 -6.21 -21.35
CA GLN A 36 16.31 -6.29 -22.73
C GLN A 36 16.33 -4.93 -23.43
N TRP A 37 15.33 -4.06 -23.19
CA TRP A 37 15.30 -2.69 -23.71
C TRP A 37 16.42 -1.83 -23.14
N ALA A 38 16.65 -1.92 -21.82
CA ALA A 38 17.75 -1.25 -21.15
C ALA A 38 19.12 -1.70 -21.66
N ASN A 39 19.31 -3.00 -21.89
CA ASN A 39 20.54 -3.56 -22.47
C ASN A 39 20.77 -3.12 -23.93
N PHE A 40 19.70 -2.92 -24.71
CA PHE A 40 19.80 -2.36 -26.06
C PHE A 40 20.24 -0.88 -26.07
N LEU A 41 19.92 -0.12 -25.01
CA LEU A 41 20.43 1.23 -24.84
C LEU A 41 21.84 1.28 -24.24
N PHE A 42 22.25 0.30 -23.44
CA PHE A 42 23.44 0.39 -22.57
C PHE A 42 24.41 -0.80 -22.72
N GLU A 43 25.10 -0.85 -23.86
CA GLU A 43 26.01 -1.96 -24.22
C GLU A 43 27.21 -2.13 -23.25
N ASP A 44 27.71 -1.06 -22.63
CA ASP A 44 28.96 -1.05 -21.85
C ASP A 44 28.89 -1.81 -20.50
N ASN A 45 27.70 -1.98 -19.91
CA ASN A 45 27.52 -2.68 -18.63
C ASN A 45 26.11 -3.29 -18.54
N PRO A 46 25.94 -4.58 -18.88
CA PRO A 46 24.61 -5.17 -19.03
C PRO A 46 23.85 -5.31 -17.71
N VAL A 47 22.61 -4.84 -17.74
CA VAL A 47 21.55 -5.04 -16.75
C VAL A 47 21.18 -6.53 -16.73
N LYS A 48 21.20 -7.16 -15.56
CA LYS A 48 20.89 -8.60 -15.39
C LYS A 48 19.65 -8.83 -14.54
N ASP A 49 19.48 -8.00 -13.52
CA ASP A 49 18.34 -7.99 -12.60
C ASP A 49 17.55 -6.70 -12.84
N VAL A 50 16.25 -6.72 -12.51
CA VAL A 50 15.40 -5.53 -12.46
C VAL A 50 16.05 -4.45 -11.60
N LYS A 51 16.71 -4.84 -10.49
CA LYS A 51 17.38 -3.92 -9.57
C LYS A 51 18.54 -3.12 -10.21
N ASP A 52 19.15 -3.64 -11.28
CA ASP A 52 20.21 -2.96 -12.03
C ASP A 52 19.68 -1.76 -12.85
N LEU A 53 18.37 -1.71 -13.15
CA LEU A 53 17.70 -0.54 -13.73
C LEU A 53 17.71 0.68 -12.78
N VAL A 54 18.14 0.50 -11.53
CA VAL A 54 18.39 1.55 -10.53
C VAL A 54 19.84 1.50 -9.99
N ASP A 55 20.79 1.01 -10.80
CA ASP A 55 22.21 1.32 -10.63
C ASP A 55 22.44 2.79 -11.07
N PRO A 56 23.05 3.65 -10.24
CA PRO A 56 23.51 4.98 -10.64
C PRO A 56 24.27 5.03 -11.97
N LYS A 57 24.96 3.96 -12.39
CA LYS A 57 25.57 3.86 -13.73
C LYS A 57 24.54 3.94 -14.86
N PHE A 58 23.51 3.10 -14.81
CA PHE A 58 22.46 3.04 -15.84
C PHE A 58 21.64 4.33 -15.83
N LEU A 59 21.23 4.81 -14.65
CA LEU A 59 20.50 6.06 -14.54
C LEU A 59 21.32 7.27 -15.03
N THR A 60 22.60 7.38 -14.68
CA THR A 60 23.48 8.46 -15.22
C THR A 60 23.54 8.40 -16.74
N TYR A 61 23.67 7.21 -17.33
CA TYR A 61 23.71 7.03 -18.78
C TYR A 61 22.39 7.44 -19.43
N VAL A 62 21.25 6.96 -18.93
CA VAL A 62 19.93 7.25 -19.52
C VAL A 62 19.50 8.71 -19.30
N THR A 63 19.81 9.32 -18.15
CA THR A 63 19.67 10.78 -17.98
C THR A 63 20.50 11.51 -19.03
N GLN A 64 21.79 11.18 -19.18
CA GLN A 64 22.65 11.83 -20.19
C GLN A 64 22.11 11.64 -21.62
N LEU A 65 21.54 10.48 -21.95
CA LEU A 65 20.95 10.17 -23.25
C LEU A 65 19.67 10.99 -23.52
N ILE A 66 18.77 11.09 -22.53
CA ILE A 66 17.48 11.79 -22.68
C ILE A 66 17.67 13.32 -22.59
N THR A 67 18.46 13.81 -21.64
CA THR A 67 18.55 15.26 -21.35
C THR A 67 19.74 15.92 -22.03
N GLY A 68 20.82 15.18 -22.30
CA GLY A 68 22.12 15.71 -22.73
C GLY A 68 23.02 16.16 -21.58
N THR A 69 22.61 16.03 -20.32
CA THR A 69 23.37 16.50 -19.14
C THR A 69 24.03 15.36 -18.38
N THR A 70 25.33 15.49 -18.09
CA THR A 70 26.09 14.55 -17.27
C THR A 70 25.85 14.81 -15.78
N ILE A 71 25.29 13.83 -15.05
CA ILE A 71 25.15 13.92 -13.59
C ILE A 71 26.53 13.83 -12.91
N PRO A 72 26.88 14.73 -11.97
CA PRO A 72 28.04 14.54 -11.11
C PRO A 72 27.75 13.44 -10.08
N LYS A 73 28.46 12.31 -10.18
CA LYS A 73 28.32 11.21 -9.21
C LYS A 73 28.69 11.67 -7.80
N THR A 74 27.72 11.65 -6.90
CA THR A 74 27.96 11.72 -5.47
C THR A 74 28.27 10.32 -4.96
N ASN A 75 29.01 10.19 -3.85
CA ASN A 75 29.33 8.85 -3.31
C ASN A 75 28.14 8.23 -2.53
N ASN A 76 26.91 8.58 -2.90
CA ASN A 76 25.66 8.21 -2.23
C ASN A 76 24.58 7.85 -3.26
N ARG A 77 24.25 6.56 -3.34
CA ARG A 77 23.26 5.99 -4.29
C ARG A 77 21.89 6.69 -4.22
N GLN A 78 21.43 7.10 -3.04
CA GLN A 78 20.13 7.77 -2.89
C GLN A 78 20.09 9.15 -3.58
N ILE A 79 21.20 9.89 -3.50
CA ILE A 79 21.32 11.24 -4.08
C ILE A 79 21.53 11.14 -5.60
N ASP A 80 22.33 10.18 -6.07
CA ASP A 80 22.49 9.94 -7.52
C ASP A 80 21.15 9.55 -8.17
N ILE A 81 20.34 8.70 -7.53
CA ILE A 81 19.01 8.32 -8.01
C ILE A 81 18.05 9.52 -8.02
N SER A 82 17.98 10.30 -6.94
CA SER A 82 17.04 11.43 -6.86
C SER A 82 17.41 12.56 -7.83
N ILE A 83 18.69 12.84 -8.04
CA ILE A 83 19.15 13.78 -9.08
C ILE A 83 18.82 13.23 -10.47
N ALA A 84 19.01 11.93 -10.74
CA ALA A 84 18.67 11.35 -12.04
C ALA A 84 17.18 11.49 -12.38
N ILE A 85 16.30 11.21 -11.41
CA ILE A 85 14.84 11.38 -11.55
C ILE A 85 14.50 12.86 -11.79
N ALA A 86 14.95 13.77 -10.92
CA ALA A 86 14.66 15.21 -11.04
C ALA A 86 15.25 15.85 -12.31
N THR A 87 16.29 15.24 -12.90
CA THR A 87 16.88 15.72 -14.17
C THR A 87 16.14 15.18 -15.39
N ILE A 88 15.61 13.94 -15.35
CA ILE A 88 14.77 13.38 -16.43
C ILE A 88 13.36 14.00 -16.43
N PHE A 89 12.81 14.31 -15.26
CA PHE A 89 11.48 14.88 -15.08
C PHE A 89 11.57 16.28 -14.40
N PRO A 90 12.01 17.32 -15.13
CA PRO A 90 12.21 18.66 -14.56
C PRO A 90 10.92 19.50 -14.46
N ASP A 91 9.90 19.17 -15.26
CA ASP A 91 8.56 19.75 -15.16
C ASP A 91 7.76 18.97 -14.09
N GLU A 92 6.73 19.61 -13.49
CA GLU A 92 5.90 19.01 -12.42
C GLU A 92 4.91 17.93 -12.93
N ASP A 93 5.41 16.91 -13.63
CA ASP A 93 4.69 15.66 -13.89
C ASP A 93 4.37 14.97 -12.55
N GLU A 94 3.15 15.15 -12.04
CA GLU A 94 2.69 14.69 -10.71
C GLU A 94 3.01 13.22 -10.41
N LYS A 95 3.08 12.38 -11.46
CA LYS A 95 3.25 10.92 -11.35
C LYS A 95 4.70 10.48 -11.09
N ALA A 96 5.71 11.31 -11.38
CA ALA A 96 7.11 11.01 -11.04
C ALA A 96 7.36 11.15 -9.52
N HIS A 97 6.73 12.15 -8.92
CA HIS A 97 6.86 12.50 -7.50
C HIS A 97 6.13 11.54 -6.53
N GLN A 98 5.38 10.56 -7.06
CA GLN A 98 4.66 9.54 -6.28
C GLN A 98 5.48 8.24 -6.07
N LEU A 99 6.68 8.12 -6.64
CA LEU A 99 7.53 6.94 -6.48
C LEU A 99 8.15 6.87 -5.07
N ASN A 100 7.98 5.73 -4.38
CA ASN A 100 8.55 5.52 -3.05
C ASN A 100 10.06 5.26 -3.14
N LEU A 101 10.87 6.31 -2.94
CA LEU A 101 12.33 6.28 -3.10
C LEU A 101 13.04 5.18 -2.26
N PRO A 102 12.65 4.90 -1.00
CA PRO A 102 13.05 3.68 -0.27
C PRO A 102 12.84 2.36 -1.02
N GLU A 103 11.62 2.06 -1.49
CA GLU A 103 11.34 0.83 -2.25
C GLU A 103 12.18 0.72 -3.52
N LEU A 104 12.44 1.86 -4.17
CA LEU A 104 13.29 1.95 -5.35
C LEU A 104 14.77 1.67 -5.04
N MET A 105 15.26 2.05 -3.84
CA MET A 105 16.59 1.69 -3.35
C MET A 105 16.70 0.20 -3.01
N ASP A 106 15.70 -0.36 -2.35
CA ASP A 106 15.61 -1.80 -2.04
C ASP A 106 15.38 -2.65 -3.31
N GLY A 107 14.96 -2.01 -4.41
CA GLY A 107 14.74 -2.63 -5.70
C GLY A 107 13.48 -3.49 -5.73
N VAL A 108 12.36 -2.96 -5.24
CA VAL A 108 11.04 -3.59 -5.33
C VAL A 108 10.58 -3.58 -6.80
N PRO A 109 10.40 -4.74 -7.47
CA PRO A 109 10.27 -4.78 -8.93
C PRO A 109 9.14 -3.91 -9.49
N LYS A 110 7.94 -3.96 -8.89
CA LYS A 110 6.78 -3.13 -9.30
C LYS A 110 7.11 -1.64 -9.37
N THR A 111 7.87 -1.13 -8.39
CA THR A 111 8.26 0.28 -8.27
C THR A 111 9.39 0.64 -9.23
N VAL A 112 10.33 -0.28 -9.48
CA VAL A 112 11.39 -0.12 -10.48
C VAL A 112 10.87 -0.14 -11.92
N LEU A 113 9.96 -1.06 -12.24
CA LEU A 113 9.31 -1.13 -13.56
C LEU A 113 8.43 0.10 -13.82
N GLN A 114 7.77 0.63 -12.78
CA GLN A 114 7.00 1.87 -12.91
C GLN A 114 7.88 3.08 -13.21
N LEU A 115 9.06 3.21 -12.57
CA LEU A 115 10.06 4.21 -12.97
C LEU A 115 10.57 3.97 -14.40
N THR A 116 10.90 2.74 -14.75
CA THR A 116 11.43 2.40 -16.09
C THR A 116 10.43 2.74 -17.19
N TRP A 117 9.14 2.51 -16.96
CA TRP A 117 8.07 2.95 -17.85
C TRP A 117 7.97 4.48 -17.98
N GLN A 118 8.12 5.23 -16.88
CA GLN A 118 8.20 6.70 -16.95
C GLN A 118 9.42 7.18 -17.76
N ILE A 119 10.57 6.52 -17.59
CA ILE A 119 11.79 6.77 -18.36
C ILE A 119 11.56 6.50 -19.86
N MET A 120 10.82 5.45 -20.22
CA MET A 120 10.41 5.20 -21.62
C MET A 120 9.52 6.31 -22.18
N HIS A 121 8.62 6.89 -21.38
CA HIS A 121 7.83 8.05 -21.80
C HIS A 121 8.68 9.32 -22.00
N ALA A 122 9.69 9.55 -21.18
CA ALA A 122 10.65 10.66 -21.38
C ALA A 122 11.55 10.42 -22.62
N PHE A 123 11.95 9.16 -22.85
CA PHE A 123 12.67 8.73 -24.06
C PHE A 123 11.82 8.96 -25.32
N TRP A 124 10.53 8.61 -25.30
CA TRP A 124 9.60 8.89 -26.40
C TRP A 124 9.50 10.38 -26.73
N ARG A 125 9.25 11.23 -25.72
CA ARG A 125 9.21 12.70 -25.89
C ARG A 125 10.49 13.26 -26.53
N LYS A 126 11.64 12.61 -26.30
CA LYS A 126 12.94 13.04 -26.81
C LYS A 126 13.26 12.55 -28.24
N PHE A 127 12.93 11.30 -28.56
CA PHE A 127 13.40 10.63 -29.78
C PHE A 127 12.32 10.39 -30.85
N ALA A 128 11.03 10.59 -30.55
CA ALA A 128 9.97 10.45 -31.55
C ALA A 128 9.91 11.65 -32.53
N PRO A 129 9.41 11.46 -33.77
CA PRO A 129 9.27 12.52 -34.76
C PRO A 129 8.36 13.68 -34.31
N GLU A 130 8.54 14.85 -34.94
CA GLU A 130 7.93 16.14 -34.55
C GLU A 130 6.40 16.28 -34.71
N GLY A 131 5.67 15.18 -34.90
CA GLY A 131 4.20 15.11 -34.81
C GLY A 131 3.66 14.02 -33.88
N ALA A 132 4.55 13.18 -33.33
CA ALA A 132 4.23 12.02 -32.49
C ALA A 132 4.78 12.14 -31.05
N ARG A 133 5.87 12.90 -30.85
CA ARG A 133 6.46 13.15 -29.52
C ARG A 133 5.53 13.86 -28.53
N ASP A 134 4.62 14.69 -29.05
CA ASP A 134 3.68 15.53 -28.29
C ASP A 134 2.36 14.79 -27.96
N ARG A 135 2.22 13.53 -28.43
CA ARG A 135 1.08 12.63 -28.14
C ARG A 135 1.50 11.57 -27.12
N LYS A 136 0.55 10.95 -26.41
CA LYS A 136 0.87 9.85 -25.48
C LYS A 136 1.43 8.66 -26.27
N LEU A 137 2.50 8.04 -25.77
CA LEU A 137 3.20 6.92 -26.39
C LEU A 137 2.25 5.83 -26.96
N ALA A 138 1.34 5.30 -26.13
CA ALA A 138 0.43 4.23 -26.55
C ALA A 138 -0.60 4.69 -27.60
N GLU A 139 -1.07 5.95 -27.55
CA GLU A 139 -2.01 6.49 -28.53
C GLU A 139 -1.33 6.65 -29.89
N ALA A 140 -0.14 7.28 -29.90
CA ALA A 140 0.65 7.50 -31.11
C ALA A 140 1.09 6.19 -31.79
N ILE A 141 1.48 5.18 -30.99
CA ILE A 141 1.83 3.86 -31.51
C ILE A 141 0.60 3.12 -32.06
N LYS A 142 -0.58 3.24 -31.42
CA LYS A 142 -1.82 2.60 -31.94
C LYS A 142 -2.24 3.20 -33.27
N GLU A 143 -2.22 4.53 -33.36
CA GLU A 143 -2.55 5.30 -34.56
C GLU A 143 -1.59 4.94 -35.71
N TRP A 144 -0.27 4.92 -35.45
CA TRP A 144 0.73 4.45 -36.41
C TRP A 144 0.46 3.02 -36.89
N CYS A 145 0.17 2.09 -35.96
CA CYS A 145 -0.08 0.69 -36.34
C CYS A 145 -1.30 0.59 -37.27
N LEU A 146 -2.39 1.29 -36.95
CA LEU A 146 -3.60 1.33 -37.77
C LEU A 146 -3.35 1.95 -39.15
N GLU A 147 -2.64 3.08 -39.24
CA GLU A 147 -2.28 3.70 -40.53
C GLU A 147 -1.41 2.76 -41.37
N ALA A 148 -0.40 2.13 -40.75
CA ALA A 148 0.55 1.25 -41.44
C ALA A 148 -0.03 -0.12 -41.82
N THR A 149 -1.16 -0.56 -41.24
CA THR A 149 -1.86 -1.79 -41.63
C THR A 149 -3.20 -1.58 -42.33
N ALA A 150 -3.63 -0.34 -42.60
CA ALA A 150 -4.93 -0.01 -43.19
C ALA A 150 -5.22 -0.68 -44.55
N ASN A 151 -4.19 -1.17 -45.26
CA ASN A 151 -4.33 -1.84 -46.56
C ASN A 151 -4.48 -3.38 -46.48
N TYR A 152 -4.52 -3.96 -45.27
CA TYR A 152 -4.71 -5.41 -45.10
C TYR A 152 -6.07 -5.70 -44.43
N GLU A 153 -7.05 -6.17 -45.19
CA GLU A 153 -8.40 -6.53 -44.70
C GLU A 153 -8.38 -7.63 -43.62
N GLU A 154 -7.25 -8.33 -43.47
CA GLU A 154 -7.02 -9.42 -42.52
C GLU A 154 -6.44 -8.95 -41.17
N VAL A 155 -6.09 -7.66 -41.02
CA VAL A 155 -5.43 -7.12 -39.81
C VAL A 155 -6.38 -6.19 -39.06
N ALA A 156 -6.93 -6.67 -37.94
CA ALA A 156 -7.78 -5.88 -37.05
C ALA A 156 -7.05 -5.58 -35.72
N ILE A 157 -6.63 -4.32 -35.52
CA ILE A 157 -5.90 -3.89 -34.32
C ILE A 157 -6.85 -3.15 -33.37
N SER A 158 -7.52 -3.91 -32.49
CA SER A 158 -8.38 -3.36 -31.45
C SER A 158 -7.60 -2.94 -30.20
N ASP A 159 -6.51 -3.64 -29.88
CA ASP A 159 -5.79 -3.54 -28.61
C ASP A 159 -4.25 -3.65 -28.77
N PHE A 160 -3.55 -3.78 -27.62
CA PHE A 160 -2.11 -4.04 -27.53
C PHE A 160 -1.76 -5.45 -27.03
N THR A 161 -2.72 -6.38 -27.03
CA THR A 161 -2.50 -7.74 -26.53
C THR A 161 -3.08 -8.77 -27.49
N SER A 162 -4.40 -8.96 -27.57
CA SER A 162 -5.02 -10.00 -28.41
C SER A 162 -4.71 -9.82 -29.90
N SER A 163 -4.67 -8.58 -30.39
CA SER A 163 -4.42 -8.21 -31.80
C SER A 163 -3.03 -8.59 -32.32
N TRP A 164 -2.12 -9.00 -31.42
CA TRP A 164 -0.70 -9.22 -31.71
C TRP A 164 -0.27 -10.67 -31.50
N ARG A 165 -1.11 -11.51 -30.86
CA ARG A 165 -0.77 -12.89 -30.44
C ARG A 165 -0.48 -13.82 -31.60
N ASP A 166 -1.13 -13.63 -32.75
CA ASP A 166 -1.00 -14.53 -33.91
C ASP A 166 0.20 -14.20 -34.82
N GLY A 167 0.93 -13.10 -34.53
CA GLY A 167 2.07 -12.63 -35.30
C GLY A 167 1.76 -12.00 -36.66
N PHE A 168 0.51 -12.00 -37.14
CA PHE A 168 0.19 -11.53 -38.48
C PHE A 168 0.28 -10.00 -38.59
N ALA A 169 -0.16 -9.26 -37.56
CA ALA A 169 -0.03 -7.80 -37.49
C ALA A 169 1.45 -7.32 -37.56
N PHE A 170 2.38 -8.00 -36.89
CA PHE A 170 3.82 -7.67 -36.97
C PHE A 170 4.40 -7.88 -38.38
N ASN A 171 3.98 -8.96 -39.07
CA ASN A 171 4.41 -9.22 -40.44
C ASN A 171 3.83 -8.20 -41.42
N ALA A 172 2.56 -7.82 -41.26
CA ALA A 172 1.91 -6.78 -42.05
C ALA A 172 2.58 -5.39 -41.91
N LEU A 173 3.03 -5.03 -40.70
CA LEU A 173 3.81 -3.81 -40.46
C LEU A 173 5.18 -3.84 -41.15
N LEU A 174 5.92 -4.95 -41.07
CA LEU A 174 7.21 -5.07 -41.76
C LEU A 174 7.02 -5.04 -43.28
N HIS A 175 5.96 -5.69 -43.79
CA HIS A 175 5.60 -5.67 -45.20
C HIS A 175 5.15 -4.29 -45.70
N SER A 176 4.51 -3.44 -44.89
CA SER A 176 4.08 -2.10 -45.34
C SER A 176 5.22 -1.08 -45.45
N TYR A 177 6.35 -1.33 -44.79
CA TYR A 177 7.58 -0.54 -44.97
C TYR A 177 8.47 -1.05 -46.11
N ASP A 178 8.57 -2.38 -46.31
CA ASP A 178 9.27 -2.97 -47.45
C ASP A 178 8.63 -4.31 -47.87
N HIS A 179 7.88 -4.26 -48.98
CA HIS A 179 7.20 -5.41 -49.59
C HIS A 179 8.15 -6.55 -50.01
N SER A 180 9.48 -6.36 -49.99
CA SER A 180 10.47 -7.41 -50.32
C SER A 180 10.96 -8.22 -49.12
N LEU A 181 10.57 -7.86 -47.89
CA LEU A 181 11.03 -8.54 -46.67
C LEU A 181 10.17 -9.72 -46.25
N VAL A 182 8.87 -9.66 -46.51
CA VAL A 182 7.85 -10.58 -46.00
C VAL A 182 7.01 -11.09 -47.16
N ASP A 183 6.88 -12.40 -47.33
CA ASP A 183 5.92 -13.00 -48.25
C ASP A 183 4.59 -13.22 -47.51
N MET A 184 3.62 -12.32 -47.70
CA MET A 184 2.34 -12.37 -47.00
C MET A 184 1.48 -13.58 -47.40
N GLU A 185 1.67 -14.17 -48.59
CA GLU A 185 0.99 -15.43 -48.96
C GLU A 185 1.57 -16.60 -48.17
N ALA A 186 2.90 -16.66 -48.03
CA ALA A 186 3.56 -17.67 -47.21
C ALA A 186 3.25 -17.53 -45.71
N ILE A 187 3.24 -16.31 -45.17
CA ILE A 187 2.88 -16.01 -43.77
C ILE A 187 1.46 -16.50 -43.43
N ARG A 188 0.53 -16.44 -44.40
CA ARG A 188 -0.86 -16.87 -44.23
C ARG A 188 -0.98 -18.35 -43.86
N GLU A 189 -0.16 -19.21 -44.47
CA GLU A 189 -0.11 -20.65 -44.25
C GLU A 189 0.75 -21.08 -43.03
N MET A 190 1.57 -20.17 -42.49
CA MET A 190 2.41 -20.41 -41.30
C MET A 190 1.62 -20.33 -39.99
N ARG A 191 2.12 -21.01 -38.94
CA ARG A 191 1.53 -21.02 -37.59
C ARG A 191 1.94 -19.77 -36.79
N GLY A 192 1.16 -19.38 -35.79
CA GLY A 192 1.38 -18.14 -35.00
C GLY A 192 2.79 -17.97 -34.45
N ASP A 193 3.35 -19.01 -33.81
CA ASP A 193 4.75 -19.02 -33.34
C ASP A 193 5.77 -18.74 -34.45
N GLU A 194 5.54 -19.34 -35.62
CA GLU A 194 6.42 -19.24 -36.79
C GLU A 194 6.32 -17.86 -37.43
N ARG A 195 5.13 -17.24 -37.42
CA ARG A 195 4.89 -15.86 -37.85
C ARG A 195 5.58 -14.86 -36.92
N LEU A 196 5.45 -15.03 -35.60
CA LEU A 196 6.11 -14.19 -34.60
C LEU A 196 7.63 -14.25 -34.73
N GLU A 197 8.20 -15.47 -34.78
CA GLU A 197 9.66 -15.64 -34.91
C GLU A 197 10.17 -15.13 -36.27
N ASN A 198 9.40 -15.26 -37.35
CA ASN A 198 9.72 -14.66 -38.65
C ASN A 198 9.81 -13.12 -38.56
N ALA A 199 8.76 -12.47 -38.03
CA ALA A 199 8.74 -11.02 -37.86
C ALA A 199 9.89 -10.53 -36.95
N PHE A 200 10.12 -11.18 -35.82
CA PHE A 200 11.18 -10.79 -34.87
C PHE A 200 12.58 -11.04 -35.46
N GLN A 201 12.76 -12.09 -36.27
CA GLN A 201 14.02 -12.34 -36.98
C GLN A 201 14.27 -11.33 -38.11
N ILE A 202 13.23 -10.90 -38.84
CA ILE A 202 13.34 -9.83 -39.84
C ILE A 202 13.65 -8.49 -39.16
N ALA A 203 12.90 -8.13 -38.12
CA ALA A 203 13.12 -6.90 -37.36
C ALA A 203 14.56 -6.80 -36.81
N TYR A 204 15.07 -7.90 -36.25
CA TYR A 204 16.46 -8.01 -35.80
C TYR A 204 17.48 -7.91 -36.95
N THR A 205 17.33 -8.71 -38.02
CA THR A 205 18.34 -8.79 -39.09
C THR A 205 18.31 -7.65 -40.11
N LYS A 206 17.22 -6.89 -40.21
CA LYS A 206 17.05 -5.79 -41.18
C LYS A 206 17.06 -4.42 -40.52
N PHE A 207 16.44 -4.29 -39.34
CA PHE A 207 16.22 -3.00 -38.68
C PHE A 207 16.97 -2.88 -37.34
N ASN A 208 17.79 -3.87 -36.98
CA ASN A 208 18.54 -3.96 -35.72
C ASN A 208 17.66 -3.82 -34.47
N VAL A 209 16.39 -4.26 -34.55
CA VAL A 209 15.45 -4.24 -33.43
C VAL A 209 15.72 -5.46 -32.54
N PRO A 210 16.04 -5.29 -31.25
CA PRO A 210 16.27 -6.40 -30.32
C PRO A 210 14.99 -7.22 -30.12
N LYS A 211 15.12 -8.53 -29.91
CA LYS A 211 13.97 -9.44 -29.66
C LYS A 211 13.48 -9.34 -28.20
N LEU A 212 12.98 -8.17 -27.81
CA LEU A 212 12.53 -7.87 -26.43
C LEU A 212 11.45 -8.83 -25.92
N LEU A 213 10.68 -9.41 -26.84
CA LEU A 213 9.67 -10.45 -26.61
C LEU A 213 10.03 -11.70 -27.41
N HIS A 214 9.66 -12.88 -26.90
CA HIS A 214 9.71 -14.14 -27.63
C HIS A 214 8.30 -14.64 -27.96
N ALA A 215 8.16 -15.52 -28.97
CA ALA A 215 6.86 -16.03 -29.40
C ALA A 215 6.02 -16.67 -28.26
N LYS A 216 6.69 -17.33 -27.30
CA LYS A 216 6.07 -17.88 -26.07
C LYS A 216 5.41 -16.82 -25.18
N ASP A 217 5.97 -15.60 -25.11
CA ASP A 217 5.53 -14.57 -24.18
C ASP A 217 4.23 -13.93 -24.67
N LEU A 218 4.08 -13.77 -26.00
CA LEU A 218 2.83 -13.32 -26.61
C LEU A 218 1.70 -14.37 -26.59
N HIS A 219 2.01 -15.63 -26.29
CA HIS A 219 1.00 -16.66 -26.06
C HIS A 219 0.59 -16.79 -24.59
N SER A 220 1.25 -16.12 -23.65
CA SER A 220 0.83 -16.11 -22.23
C SER A 220 -0.50 -15.38 -22.06
N GLU A 221 -1.42 -15.94 -21.28
CA GLU A 221 -2.65 -15.26 -20.85
C GLU A 221 -2.33 -13.98 -20.05
N HIS A 222 -1.11 -13.88 -19.51
CA HIS A 222 -0.56 -12.80 -18.69
C HIS A 222 0.34 -11.83 -19.48
N LEU A 223 0.10 -11.67 -20.79
CA LEU A 223 0.76 -10.66 -21.63
C LEU A 223 0.27 -9.24 -21.29
N ASP A 224 1.16 -8.36 -20.86
CA ASP A 224 0.83 -6.97 -20.52
C ASP A 224 1.03 -5.98 -21.69
N LEU A 225 0.26 -4.88 -21.69
CA LEU A 225 0.31 -3.90 -22.77
C LEU A 225 1.63 -3.10 -22.81
N LYS A 226 2.30 -2.87 -21.67
CA LYS A 226 3.52 -2.04 -21.64
C LYS A 226 4.66 -2.75 -22.37
N SER A 227 4.75 -4.07 -22.26
CA SER A 227 5.76 -4.87 -22.96
C SER A 227 5.55 -4.86 -24.49
N VAL A 228 4.32 -5.03 -24.97
CA VAL A 228 4.02 -4.95 -26.40
C VAL A 228 4.25 -3.53 -26.94
N VAL A 229 3.83 -2.50 -26.21
CA VAL A 229 4.12 -1.10 -26.56
C VAL A 229 5.62 -0.79 -26.53
N CYS A 230 6.41 -1.41 -25.63
CA CYS A 230 7.88 -1.27 -25.60
C CYS A 230 8.52 -1.79 -26.90
N TYR A 231 8.11 -2.97 -27.34
CA TYR A 231 8.60 -3.55 -28.59
C TYR A 231 8.14 -2.75 -29.82
N LEU A 232 6.86 -2.36 -29.89
CA LEU A 232 6.33 -1.53 -30.98
C LEU A 232 6.96 -0.13 -31.03
N MET A 233 7.24 0.49 -29.88
CA MET A 233 7.99 1.76 -29.79
C MET A 233 9.39 1.61 -30.38
N THR A 234 10.10 0.55 -29.99
CA THR A 234 11.47 0.27 -30.47
C THR A 234 11.47 0.01 -31.98
N LEU A 235 10.48 -0.76 -32.48
CA LEU A 235 10.27 -1.03 -33.90
C LEU A 235 9.94 0.26 -34.69
N TYR A 236 9.02 1.10 -34.19
CA TYR A 236 8.66 2.38 -34.80
C TYR A 236 9.86 3.31 -34.98
N LEU A 237 10.65 3.50 -33.91
CA LEU A 237 11.81 4.39 -33.94
C LEU A 237 12.87 3.89 -34.93
N SER A 238 13.08 2.57 -35.03
CA SER A 238 13.98 1.98 -36.04
C SER A 238 13.45 2.09 -37.48
N LEU A 239 12.15 1.88 -37.72
CA LEU A 239 11.55 1.96 -39.06
C LEU A 239 11.50 3.42 -39.57
N VAL A 240 10.94 4.33 -38.79
CA VAL A 240 10.74 5.74 -39.17
C VAL A 240 12.07 6.52 -39.14
N GLY A 241 12.99 6.16 -38.24
CA GLY A 241 14.36 6.67 -38.23
C GLY A 241 15.12 6.37 -39.51
N GLN A 242 14.91 5.20 -40.13
CA GLN A 242 15.56 4.84 -41.39
C GLN A 242 14.92 5.49 -42.63
N SER A 243 13.60 5.66 -42.67
CA SER A 243 12.94 6.36 -43.80
C SER A 243 13.44 7.80 -44.01
N SER A 244 13.97 8.42 -42.95
CA SER A 244 14.55 9.78 -43.00
C SER A 244 15.92 9.86 -43.68
N GLN A 245 16.60 8.73 -43.95
CA GLN A 245 17.99 8.72 -44.46
C GLN A 245 18.10 8.46 -45.98
N THR A 246 17.01 8.33 -46.73
CA THR A 246 17.05 8.00 -48.18
C THR A 246 17.37 9.19 -49.09
N THR A 247 18.10 10.21 -48.62
CA THR A 247 18.71 11.25 -49.48
C THR A 247 20.18 11.52 -49.17
N SER A 248 21.02 11.36 -50.20
CA SER A 248 22.46 11.68 -50.28
C SER A 248 23.45 10.83 -49.44
N LYS A 249 24.46 10.27 -50.13
CA LYS A 249 25.66 9.70 -49.53
C LYS A 249 26.77 10.74 -49.45
N SER A 250 27.37 10.93 -48.28
CA SER A 250 28.84 11.03 -48.13
C SER A 250 29.27 11.03 -46.66
N THR A 251 29.93 9.98 -46.21
CA THR A 251 30.83 10.05 -45.05
C THR A 251 32.17 10.70 -45.46
N PRO A 252 32.98 11.15 -44.49
CA PRO A 252 34.07 10.26 -44.09
C PRO A 252 34.21 10.11 -42.57
N SER A 253 34.84 9.01 -42.16
CA SER A 253 35.27 8.74 -40.79
C SER A 253 36.47 9.58 -40.39
N THR A 254 36.54 9.95 -39.10
CA THR A 254 37.77 10.42 -38.45
C THR A 254 38.33 9.31 -37.58
N SER A 255 39.34 8.59 -38.06
CA SER A 255 40.15 7.68 -37.25
C SER A 255 41.52 8.32 -36.95
N THR A 256 41.75 8.69 -35.70
CA THR A 256 43.00 9.37 -35.29
C THR A 256 44.15 8.37 -35.16
N SER A 257 45.14 8.45 -36.05
CA SER A 257 46.47 7.88 -35.80
C SER A 257 47.60 8.62 -36.54
N VAL A 258 48.48 9.25 -35.75
CA VAL A 258 49.91 9.51 -36.02
C VAL A 258 50.32 10.32 -37.29
N GLN A 259 50.59 11.61 -37.04
CA GLN A 259 51.69 12.45 -37.58
C GLN A 259 51.77 12.94 -39.05
N SER A 260 52.28 14.17 -39.14
CA SER A 260 53.11 14.80 -40.19
C SER A 260 52.46 15.62 -41.33
N LEU A 261 52.99 16.85 -41.44
CA LEU A 261 52.87 17.84 -42.52
C LEU A 261 53.75 17.43 -43.75
N PRO A 262 53.82 18.16 -44.91
CA PRO A 262 53.33 19.54 -45.17
C PRO A 262 52.69 19.84 -46.57
N THR A 263 52.07 21.03 -46.68
CA THR A 263 52.00 21.90 -47.90
C THR A 263 51.25 21.41 -49.17
N THR A 264 50.74 22.25 -50.09
CA THR A 264 50.81 23.73 -50.25
C THR A 264 49.58 24.30 -51.00
N SER A 265 49.26 25.58 -50.73
CA SER A 265 48.84 26.62 -51.70
C SER A 265 47.54 26.54 -52.54
N THR A 266 46.73 27.59 -52.33
CA THR A 266 46.07 28.47 -53.34
C THR A 266 44.87 27.96 -54.18
N ALA A 267 43.86 28.78 -54.52
CA ALA A 267 43.43 30.10 -54.00
C ALA A 267 42.09 30.55 -54.63
N THR A 268 41.39 31.49 -53.96
CA THR A 268 40.51 32.57 -54.53
C THR A 268 39.24 32.20 -55.34
N THR A 269 38.11 32.94 -55.32
CA THR A 269 37.63 34.02 -54.41
C THR A 269 36.13 34.30 -54.59
N VAL A 270 35.38 34.27 -53.47
CA VAL A 270 34.37 35.23 -52.93
C VAL A 270 33.43 36.01 -53.88
N VAL A 271 32.12 36.04 -53.57
CA VAL A 271 31.30 37.23 -53.17
C VAL A 271 29.82 36.84 -52.85
N SER A 272 29.25 37.48 -51.82
CA SER A 272 27.89 37.32 -51.22
C SER A 272 26.81 38.18 -51.97
N PRO A 273 25.55 38.45 -51.48
CA PRO A 273 24.90 38.22 -50.16
C PRO A 273 23.43 37.69 -50.19
N ALA A 274 22.78 37.65 -49.01
CA ALA A 274 21.34 37.36 -48.80
C ALA A 274 20.43 38.63 -48.91
N PRO A 275 19.08 38.52 -48.84
CA PRO A 275 18.37 38.56 -47.54
C PRO A 275 17.03 37.75 -47.43
N GLN A 276 16.36 37.85 -46.27
CA GLN A 276 14.99 37.34 -45.91
C GLN A 276 13.94 38.49 -45.98
N PRO A 277 12.73 38.48 -45.33
CA PRO A 277 11.74 37.44 -44.93
C PRO A 277 10.39 37.71 -45.70
N PRO A 278 9.13 37.92 -45.20
CA PRO A 278 8.40 37.66 -43.92
C PRO A 278 6.97 36.99 -44.12
N PRO A 279 5.78 37.36 -43.51
CA PRO A 279 4.83 36.37 -42.94
C PRO A 279 3.29 36.57 -43.30
N PRO A 280 2.24 36.33 -42.47
CA PRO A 280 1.57 35.02 -42.23
C PRO A 280 0.00 35.01 -42.08
N HIS A 281 -0.60 33.83 -41.80
CA HIS A 281 -1.89 33.55 -41.08
C HIS A 281 -3.25 34.02 -41.71
N PRO A 282 -4.46 33.67 -41.19
CA PRO A 282 -4.85 32.78 -40.06
C PRO A 282 -5.81 31.61 -40.47
N ALA A 283 -6.71 31.13 -39.57
CA ALA A 283 -7.57 29.93 -39.72
C ALA A 283 -9.00 30.09 -39.09
N GLN A 284 -9.80 29.00 -39.07
CA GLN A 284 -10.95 28.64 -38.17
C GLN A 284 -12.42 28.55 -38.69
N GLN A 285 -13.11 27.51 -38.18
CA GLN A 285 -14.52 27.35 -37.72
C GLN A 285 -15.76 27.09 -38.64
N ILE A 286 -16.32 25.87 -38.50
CA ILE A 286 -17.67 25.42 -37.98
C ILE A 286 -18.94 26.27 -38.28
N VAL A 287 -20.10 25.62 -38.60
CA VAL A 287 -21.49 25.77 -38.00
C VAL A 287 -22.59 25.04 -38.83
N GLU A 288 -23.74 24.76 -38.20
CA GLU A 288 -24.85 23.84 -38.57
C GLU A 288 -25.98 24.46 -39.45
N GLN A 289 -27.16 23.80 -39.52
CA GLN A 289 -28.29 24.14 -40.41
C GLN A 289 -29.58 24.59 -39.68
N HIS A 290 -30.13 25.72 -40.16
CA HIS A 290 -31.58 26.03 -40.30
C HIS A 290 -32.40 26.32 -39.00
N SER A 291 -33.40 27.22 -38.99
CA SER A 291 -34.03 28.08 -40.03
C SER A 291 -34.47 29.46 -39.39
N VAL A 292 -35.45 30.30 -39.77
CA VAL A 292 -36.69 30.21 -40.59
C VAL A 292 -37.15 31.60 -41.11
N ASP A 293 -37.92 31.56 -42.21
CA ASP A 293 -39.02 32.48 -42.61
C ASP A 293 -38.77 33.91 -43.20
N MET A 294 -39.81 34.40 -43.89
CA MET A 294 -40.11 35.74 -44.42
C MET A 294 -39.44 36.29 -45.71
N ALA A 295 -39.97 35.78 -46.84
CA ALA A 295 -40.58 36.57 -47.93
C ALA A 295 -39.71 37.45 -48.92
N PRO A 296 -40.23 37.76 -50.13
CA PRO A 296 -39.44 38.28 -51.29
C PRO A 296 -39.94 39.70 -51.74
N PRO A 297 -39.73 40.22 -52.99
CA PRO A 297 -38.92 39.75 -54.14
C PRO A 297 -38.06 40.83 -54.86
N ALA A 298 -37.05 40.40 -55.65
CA ALA A 298 -36.66 41.08 -56.90
C ALA A 298 -35.76 40.21 -57.82
N SER A 299 -35.95 40.36 -59.13
CA SER A 299 -35.03 40.00 -60.24
C SER A 299 -34.94 41.25 -61.17
N PRO A 300 -34.16 41.33 -62.27
CA PRO A 300 -33.42 40.27 -62.98
C PRO A 300 -32.03 40.67 -63.59
N THR A 301 -31.46 39.76 -64.41
CA THR A 301 -30.52 39.99 -65.54
C THR A 301 -29.08 40.52 -65.31
N GLN A 302 -28.09 39.62 -65.51
CA GLN A 302 -27.08 39.60 -66.61
C GLN A 302 -26.13 40.83 -66.84
N PRO A 303 -25.00 40.72 -67.59
CA PRO A 303 -24.54 39.60 -68.44
C PRO A 303 -23.03 39.19 -68.26
N SER A 304 -22.60 38.22 -69.09
CA SER A 304 -21.32 38.09 -69.85
C SER A 304 -20.14 39.03 -69.52
N SER A 305 -18.84 38.74 -69.70
CA SER A 305 -18.03 37.70 -70.37
C SER A 305 -16.64 38.34 -70.57
N TYR A 306 -15.54 37.56 -70.64
CA TYR A 306 -14.37 37.79 -71.53
C TYR A 306 -13.44 36.55 -71.43
N ASP A 307 -12.64 36.16 -72.41
CA ASP A 307 -12.85 36.04 -73.86
C ASP A 307 -11.63 35.31 -74.45
N ASN A 308 -11.79 34.48 -75.49
CA ASN A 308 -10.76 34.35 -76.53
C ASN A 308 -11.31 33.64 -77.79
N GLU A 309 -10.92 34.15 -78.95
CA GLU A 309 -11.35 33.66 -80.26
C GLU A 309 -10.45 32.46 -80.75
N GLN A 310 -10.68 31.71 -81.85
CA GLN A 310 -11.23 32.04 -83.18
C GLN A 310 -11.82 30.83 -83.94
N ARG A 311 -12.83 31.13 -84.80
CA ARG A 311 -13.13 30.58 -86.16
C ARG A 311 -12.83 29.09 -86.48
N SER A 312 -13.68 28.30 -87.16
CA SER A 312 -14.79 28.66 -88.07
C SER A 312 -15.65 27.46 -88.56
N ARG A 313 -16.93 27.75 -88.88
CA ARG A 313 -17.76 27.19 -89.99
C ARG A 313 -18.36 25.76 -89.94
N LYS A 314 -19.71 25.78 -89.98
CA LYS A 314 -20.67 24.93 -90.75
C LYS A 314 -21.20 23.60 -90.18
N SER A 315 -22.33 23.74 -89.48
CA SER A 315 -23.66 23.18 -89.85
C SER A 315 -23.98 21.67 -89.71
N SER A 316 -25.21 21.44 -89.22
CA SER A 316 -26.10 20.28 -89.45
C SER A 316 -26.07 19.07 -88.50
N SER A 317 -26.98 19.11 -87.52
CA SER A 317 -27.99 18.07 -87.17
C SER A 317 -27.75 16.60 -87.52
N SER A 318 -27.87 15.70 -86.52
CA SER A 318 -28.83 14.56 -86.48
C SER A 318 -28.47 13.50 -85.43
N SER A 319 -29.44 13.10 -84.57
CA SER A 319 -29.63 11.72 -84.03
C SER A 319 -28.53 11.03 -83.19
N GLN A 320 -28.79 9.98 -82.39
CA GLN A 320 -30.01 9.56 -81.67
C GLN A 320 -29.63 8.66 -80.46
N LYS A 321 -30.57 8.53 -79.51
CA LYS A 321 -30.71 7.50 -78.46
C LYS A 321 -29.74 6.29 -78.48
N SER A 322 -28.97 6.14 -77.39
CA SER A 322 -28.92 4.89 -76.61
C SER A 322 -28.51 5.19 -75.16
N GLY A 323 -28.83 4.30 -74.21
CA GLY A 323 -28.40 4.42 -72.80
C GLY A 323 -29.48 4.29 -71.72
N LYS A 324 -30.78 4.49 -72.04
CA LYS A 324 -31.85 4.46 -71.01
C LYS A 324 -32.13 3.07 -70.40
N GLY A 325 -31.65 1.99 -71.02
CA GLY A 325 -31.84 0.62 -70.54
C GLY A 325 -30.89 0.19 -69.41
N GLY A 326 -29.60 0.51 -69.51
CA GLY A 326 -28.61 0.13 -68.49
C GLY A 326 -28.85 0.81 -67.14
N LYS A 327 -29.28 2.09 -67.18
CA LYS A 327 -29.58 2.86 -65.96
C LYS A 327 -30.75 2.30 -65.16
N LYS A 328 -31.75 1.67 -65.82
CA LYS A 328 -32.87 1.03 -65.10
C LYS A 328 -32.44 -0.28 -64.44
N ARG A 329 -31.75 -1.17 -65.18
CA ARG A 329 -31.26 -2.45 -64.63
C ARG A 329 -30.41 -2.28 -63.38
N LYS A 330 -29.46 -1.33 -63.39
CA LYS A 330 -28.63 -1.06 -62.20
C LYS A 330 -29.45 -0.55 -61.01
N SER A 331 -30.54 0.17 -61.24
CA SER A 331 -31.47 0.58 -60.17
C SER A 331 -32.26 -0.61 -59.63
N GLU A 332 -32.78 -1.46 -60.51
CA GLU A 332 -33.52 -2.70 -60.16
C GLU A 332 -32.64 -3.71 -59.39
N GLU A 333 -31.33 -3.70 -59.62
CA GLU A 333 -30.32 -4.48 -58.92
C GLU A 333 -30.05 -3.91 -57.52
N GLN A 334 -29.84 -2.58 -57.41
CA GLN A 334 -29.64 -1.89 -56.13
C GLN A 334 -30.87 -1.93 -55.20
N VAL A 335 -32.09 -2.03 -55.75
CA VAL A 335 -33.30 -2.29 -54.95
C VAL A 335 -33.22 -3.67 -54.30
N ARG A 336 -32.85 -4.72 -55.03
CA ARG A 336 -32.75 -6.09 -54.47
C ARG A 336 -31.65 -6.24 -53.44
N GLU A 337 -30.49 -5.61 -53.66
CA GLU A 337 -29.38 -5.58 -52.68
C GLU A 337 -29.75 -4.86 -51.38
N TYR A 338 -30.71 -3.91 -51.45
CA TYR A 338 -31.30 -3.28 -50.28
C TYR A 338 -32.35 -4.19 -49.62
N GLU A 339 -33.30 -4.73 -50.40
CA GLU A 339 -34.36 -5.64 -49.93
C GLU A 339 -33.78 -6.87 -49.21
N GLN A 340 -32.75 -7.51 -49.77
CA GLN A 340 -32.11 -8.69 -49.18
C GLN A 340 -31.41 -8.39 -47.85
N CYS A 341 -30.70 -7.26 -47.74
CA CYS A 341 -30.07 -6.86 -46.48
C CYS A 341 -31.08 -6.36 -45.45
N LEU A 342 -32.16 -5.71 -45.90
CA LEU A 342 -33.29 -5.30 -45.07
C LEU A 342 -34.00 -6.51 -44.47
N GLU A 343 -34.26 -7.56 -45.26
CA GLU A 343 -34.81 -8.83 -44.80
C GLU A 343 -33.90 -9.49 -43.74
N GLN A 344 -32.59 -9.58 -44.01
CA GLN A 344 -31.62 -10.15 -43.07
C GLN A 344 -31.61 -9.39 -41.72
N VAL A 345 -31.62 -8.06 -41.75
CA VAL A 345 -31.64 -7.22 -40.53
C VAL A 345 -32.99 -7.29 -39.81
N LEU A 346 -34.11 -7.34 -40.53
CA LEU A 346 -35.44 -7.44 -39.91
C LEU A 346 -35.69 -8.80 -39.24
N THR A 347 -35.16 -9.89 -39.82
CA THR A 347 -35.16 -11.23 -39.22
C THR A 347 -34.30 -11.27 -37.97
N TRP A 348 -33.04 -10.80 -38.04
CA TRP A 348 -32.18 -10.76 -36.86
C TRP A 348 -32.76 -9.86 -35.75
N LEU A 349 -33.40 -8.73 -36.08
CA LEU A 349 -34.10 -7.89 -35.10
C LEU A 349 -35.29 -8.63 -34.45
N LEU A 350 -36.00 -9.53 -35.15
CA LEU A 350 -37.04 -10.36 -34.55
C LEU A 350 -36.44 -11.40 -33.60
N GLU A 351 -35.36 -12.05 -34.00
CA GLU A 351 -34.63 -13.03 -33.19
C GLU A 351 -34.06 -12.37 -31.91
N ALA A 352 -33.48 -11.17 -32.01
CA ALA A 352 -32.96 -10.42 -30.88
C ALA A 352 -34.06 -9.88 -29.94
N GLU A 353 -35.22 -9.47 -30.46
CA GLU A 353 -36.39 -9.10 -29.64
C GLU A 353 -36.96 -10.30 -28.89
N GLU A 354 -37.00 -11.49 -29.51
CA GLU A 354 -37.45 -12.74 -28.87
C GLU A 354 -36.44 -13.23 -27.82
N GLU A 355 -35.14 -13.21 -28.12
CA GLU A 355 -34.09 -13.64 -27.18
C GLU A 355 -34.06 -12.75 -25.91
N LEU A 356 -34.11 -11.43 -26.09
CA LEU A 356 -34.15 -10.48 -24.98
C LEU A 356 -35.46 -10.61 -24.15
N GLY A 357 -36.57 -10.99 -24.79
CA GLY A 357 -37.82 -11.33 -24.12
C GLY A 357 -37.74 -12.63 -23.32
N MET A 358 -37.10 -13.68 -23.85
CA MET A 358 -36.89 -14.96 -23.14
C MET A 358 -35.91 -14.87 -21.96
N MET A 359 -35.01 -13.88 -21.97
CA MET A 359 -34.00 -13.65 -20.94
C MET A 359 -34.56 -13.23 -19.55
N GLY A 360 -35.87 -12.94 -19.44
CA GLY A 360 -36.59 -12.80 -18.17
C GLY A 360 -36.12 -11.66 -17.24
N SER A 361 -36.56 -11.68 -15.98
CA SER A 361 -36.16 -10.69 -14.97
C SER A 361 -34.82 -11.03 -14.31
N VAL A 362 -34.03 -10.00 -13.98
CA VAL A 362 -32.79 -10.14 -13.19
C VAL A 362 -33.10 -10.67 -11.78
N SER A 363 -32.25 -11.57 -11.27
CA SER A 363 -32.34 -12.09 -9.90
C SER A 363 -31.86 -11.05 -8.88
N GLU A 364 -32.63 -10.82 -7.81
CA GLU A 364 -32.26 -9.85 -6.78
C GLU A 364 -31.51 -10.45 -5.58
N LYS A 365 -31.39 -11.79 -5.51
CA LYS A 365 -31.13 -12.52 -4.24
C LYS A 365 -30.01 -13.55 -4.29
N ASP A 366 -29.59 -14.00 -5.47
CA ASP A 366 -28.54 -15.00 -5.61
C ASP A 366 -27.48 -14.54 -6.61
N VAL A 367 -26.24 -14.44 -6.13
CA VAL A 367 -25.07 -14.05 -6.91
C VAL A 367 -24.83 -14.99 -8.08
N GLU A 368 -25.04 -16.29 -7.90
CA GLU A 368 -24.67 -17.27 -8.94
C GLU A 368 -25.68 -17.25 -10.10
N THR A 369 -26.98 -17.14 -9.80
CA THR A 369 -28.01 -16.84 -10.80
C THR A 369 -27.73 -15.51 -11.51
N VAL A 370 -27.33 -14.44 -10.81
CA VAL A 370 -27.00 -13.16 -11.45
C VAL A 370 -25.79 -13.28 -12.37
N LYS A 371 -24.71 -13.96 -11.97
CA LYS A 371 -23.56 -14.24 -12.85
C LYS A 371 -23.95 -15.04 -14.10
N GLN A 372 -24.82 -16.04 -13.97
CA GLN A 372 -25.32 -16.80 -15.11
C GLN A 372 -26.12 -15.91 -16.06
N GLN A 373 -27.00 -15.05 -15.53
CA GLN A 373 -27.76 -14.07 -16.32
C GLN A 373 -26.85 -13.01 -16.96
N PHE A 374 -25.77 -12.62 -16.28
CA PHE A 374 -24.76 -11.71 -16.81
C PHE A 374 -24.04 -12.32 -18.01
N LYS A 375 -23.54 -13.56 -17.89
CA LYS A 375 -22.87 -14.28 -18.98
C LYS A 375 -23.78 -14.57 -20.18
N GLN A 376 -25.08 -14.80 -19.95
CA GLN A 376 -26.05 -14.89 -21.03
C GLN A 376 -26.23 -13.53 -21.74
N HIS A 377 -26.29 -12.43 -20.97
CA HIS A 377 -26.45 -11.09 -21.53
C HIS A 377 -25.18 -10.59 -22.25
N GLU A 378 -23.99 -10.95 -21.78
CA GLU A 378 -22.70 -10.73 -22.44
C GLU A 378 -22.69 -11.33 -23.86
N GLN A 379 -23.14 -12.57 -24.02
CA GLN A 379 -23.26 -13.22 -25.34
C GLN A 379 -24.23 -12.48 -26.27
N PHE A 380 -25.36 -12.01 -25.74
CA PHE A 380 -26.29 -11.17 -26.47
C PHE A 380 -25.69 -9.80 -26.84
N MET A 381 -24.93 -9.16 -25.95
CA MET A 381 -24.24 -7.90 -26.22
C MET A 381 -23.18 -8.04 -27.32
N LEU A 382 -22.49 -9.18 -27.41
CA LEU A 382 -21.59 -9.48 -28.52
C LEU A 382 -22.36 -9.66 -29.86
N SER A 383 -23.51 -10.34 -29.83
CA SER A 383 -24.42 -10.47 -31.00
C SER A 383 -24.96 -9.12 -31.48
N LEU A 384 -25.32 -8.25 -30.54
CA LEU A 384 -25.76 -6.87 -30.76
C LEU A 384 -24.65 -6.06 -31.45
N THR A 385 -23.43 -6.05 -30.90
CA THR A 385 -22.27 -5.33 -31.47
C THR A 385 -21.91 -5.84 -32.87
N HIS A 386 -21.88 -7.17 -33.09
CA HIS A 386 -21.63 -7.74 -34.43
C HIS A 386 -22.67 -7.30 -35.48
N SER A 387 -23.90 -7.02 -35.04
CA SER A 387 -25.00 -6.62 -35.92
C SER A 387 -25.07 -5.11 -36.20
N GLN A 388 -24.28 -4.29 -35.50
CA GLN A 388 -24.22 -2.84 -35.71
C GLN A 388 -23.90 -2.47 -37.17
N ASP A 389 -22.91 -3.14 -37.78
CA ASP A 389 -22.53 -2.88 -39.16
C ASP A 389 -23.57 -3.36 -40.18
N SER A 390 -24.34 -4.42 -39.87
CA SER A 390 -25.37 -4.90 -40.79
C SER A 390 -26.54 -3.91 -40.86
N VAL A 391 -26.97 -3.38 -39.70
CA VAL A 391 -27.94 -2.28 -39.59
C VAL A 391 -27.41 -1.03 -40.29
N GLY A 392 -26.17 -0.62 -39.99
CA GLY A 392 -25.54 0.55 -40.63
C GLY A 392 -25.47 0.45 -42.16
N ARG A 393 -25.15 -0.74 -42.70
CA ARG A 393 -25.18 -1.01 -44.15
C ARG A 393 -26.59 -0.88 -44.74
N VAL A 394 -27.64 -1.34 -44.05
CA VAL A 394 -29.04 -1.19 -44.50
C VAL A 394 -29.46 0.28 -44.51
N LEU A 395 -29.18 1.01 -43.43
CA LEU A 395 -29.49 2.45 -43.31
C LEU A 395 -28.81 3.25 -44.44
N HIS A 396 -27.52 3.04 -44.64
CA HIS A 396 -26.75 3.73 -45.68
C HIS A 396 -27.21 3.37 -47.11
N ARG A 397 -27.49 2.08 -47.39
CA ARG A 397 -27.98 1.64 -48.72
C ARG A 397 -29.37 2.21 -49.03
N GLY A 398 -30.30 2.18 -48.07
CA GLY A 398 -31.62 2.77 -48.27
C GLY A 398 -31.57 4.29 -48.47
N GLN A 399 -30.74 5.00 -47.71
CA GLN A 399 -30.53 6.45 -47.87
C GLN A 399 -29.90 6.79 -49.23
N GLN A 400 -29.00 5.94 -49.74
CA GLN A 400 -28.48 6.06 -51.10
C GLN A 400 -29.52 5.73 -52.19
N LEU A 401 -30.52 4.91 -51.89
CA LEU A 401 -31.52 4.43 -52.84
C LEU A 401 -32.69 5.41 -52.98
N SER A 402 -33.17 5.98 -51.87
CA SER A 402 -34.25 6.98 -51.84
C SER A 402 -33.94 8.22 -52.69
N GLN A 403 -32.67 8.62 -52.79
CA GLN A 403 -32.21 9.72 -53.65
C GLN A 403 -32.28 9.44 -55.17
N LYS A 404 -32.54 8.19 -55.59
CA LYS A 404 -32.37 7.72 -56.98
C LYS A 404 -33.64 7.10 -57.58
N VAL A 405 -34.74 7.11 -56.83
CA VAL A 405 -35.95 6.30 -57.04
C VAL A 405 -37.20 7.19 -57.09
N ASP A 406 -38.27 6.71 -57.73
CA ASP A 406 -39.55 7.42 -57.88
C ASP A 406 -40.21 7.70 -56.51
N GLU A 407 -40.98 8.79 -56.43
CA GLU A 407 -41.40 9.44 -55.18
C GLU A 407 -42.19 8.53 -54.22
N ASP A 408 -43.11 7.70 -54.74
CA ASP A 408 -43.89 6.74 -53.94
C ASP A 408 -43.00 5.68 -53.26
N LEU A 409 -42.02 5.14 -53.99
CA LEU A 409 -41.10 4.11 -53.49
C LEU A 409 -40.02 4.73 -52.59
N CYS A 410 -39.65 5.99 -52.82
CA CYS A 410 -38.82 6.78 -51.92
C CYS A 410 -39.47 6.91 -50.52
N GLN A 411 -40.76 7.26 -50.45
CA GLN A 411 -41.51 7.30 -49.18
C GLN A 411 -41.54 5.92 -48.50
N SER A 412 -41.75 4.85 -49.27
CA SER A 412 -41.75 3.48 -48.72
C SER A 412 -40.40 3.07 -48.13
N ILE A 413 -39.29 3.40 -48.80
CA ILE A 413 -37.93 3.12 -48.30
C ILE A 413 -37.66 3.93 -47.03
N ILE A 414 -38.03 5.22 -46.99
CA ILE A 414 -37.86 6.06 -45.79
C ILE A 414 -38.65 5.49 -44.60
N GLY A 415 -39.87 4.99 -44.82
CA GLY A 415 -40.65 4.30 -43.79
C GLY A 415 -39.98 3.03 -43.28
N GLN A 416 -39.42 2.20 -44.17
CA GLN A 416 -38.67 0.99 -43.80
C GLN A 416 -37.43 1.30 -42.97
N LEU A 417 -36.67 2.34 -43.35
CA LEU A 417 -35.50 2.80 -42.61
C LEU A 417 -35.86 3.30 -41.20
N LEU A 418 -36.95 4.06 -41.07
CA LEU A 418 -37.42 4.54 -39.77
C LEU A 418 -37.80 3.39 -38.83
N ILE A 419 -38.47 2.35 -39.36
CA ILE A 419 -38.86 1.16 -38.58
C ILE A 419 -37.62 0.35 -38.14
N VAL A 420 -36.65 0.13 -39.03
CA VAL A 420 -35.39 -0.56 -38.69
C VAL A 420 -34.66 0.21 -37.59
N ASN A 421 -34.52 1.54 -37.74
CA ASN A 421 -33.85 2.36 -36.74
C ASN A 421 -34.61 2.33 -35.39
N GLN A 422 -35.94 2.48 -35.40
CA GLN A 422 -36.75 2.47 -34.18
C GLN A 422 -36.63 1.14 -33.40
N ARG A 423 -36.65 0.00 -34.11
CA ARG A 423 -36.47 -1.32 -33.48
C ARG A 423 -35.05 -1.50 -32.94
N TRP A 424 -34.04 -1.12 -33.72
CA TRP A 424 -32.62 -1.17 -33.32
C TRP A 424 -32.32 -0.32 -32.08
N GLU A 425 -32.84 0.91 -32.02
CA GLU A 425 -32.76 1.76 -30.82
C GLU A 425 -33.48 1.13 -29.62
N ALA A 426 -34.68 0.58 -29.82
CA ALA A 426 -35.46 -0.04 -28.74
C ALA A 426 -34.77 -1.29 -28.15
N VAL A 427 -34.22 -2.17 -28.99
CA VAL A 427 -33.44 -3.34 -28.55
C VAL A 427 -32.19 -2.89 -27.78
N ARG A 428 -31.43 -1.90 -28.28
CA ARG A 428 -30.23 -1.41 -27.58
C ARG A 428 -30.57 -0.72 -26.25
N ALA A 429 -31.66 0.05 -26.19
CA ALA A 429 -32.09 0.70 -24.96
C ALA A 429 -32.51 -0.31 -23.88
N LEU A 430 -33.26 -1.36 -24.26
CA LEU A 430 -33.63 -2.45 -23.35
C LEU A 430 -32.41 -3.29 -22.93
N ALA A 431 -31.45 -3.51 -23.83
CA ALA A 431 -30.18 -4.16 -23.51
C ALA A 431 -29.38 -3.35 -22.48
N MET A 432 -29.19 -2.05 -22.69
CA MET A 432 -28.49 -1.19 -21.73
C MET A 432 -29.23 -1.07 -20.38
N GLN A 433 -30.56 -1.04 -20.39
CA GLN A 433 -31.34 -1.11 -19.15
C GLN A 433 -31.11 -2.44 -18.40
N ARG A 434 -31.04 -3.56 -19.12
CA ARG A 434 -30.74 -4.88 -18.56
C ARG A 434 -29.31 -4.96 -18.00
N GLN A 435 -28.32 -4.44 -18.73
CA GLN A 435 -26.92 -4.36 -18.28
C GLN A 435 -26.81 -3.60 -16.95
N ASN A 436 -27.41 -2.41 -16.87
CA ASN A 436 -27.43 -1.60 -15.65
C ASN A 436 -28.12 -2.29 -14.46
N LEU A 437 -29.21 -3.03 -14.70
CA LEU A 437 -29.88 -3.82 -13.66
C LEU A 437 -28.99 -4.99 -13.19
N LEU A 438 -28.42 -5.77 -14.11
CA LEU A 438 -27.50 -6.85 -13.79
C LEU A 438 -26.30 -6.35 -12.96
N GLN A 439 -25.72 -5.21 -13.36
CA GLN A 439 -24.62 -4.55 -12.68
C GLN A 439 -24.99 -4.15 -11.25
N HIS A 440 -26.06 -3.38 -11.08
CA HIS A 440 -26.51 -2.91 -9.78
C HIS A 440 -26.88 -4.06 -8.83
N HIS A 441 -27.54 -5.12 -9.34
CA HIS A 441 -27.87 -6.29 -8.53
C HIS A 441 -26.63 -7.12 -8.17
N LEU A 442 -25.67 -7.28 -9.08
CA LEU A 442 -24.41 -8.00 -8.81
C LEU A 442 -23.58 -7.27 -7.76
N ASN A 443 -23.30 -5.98 -7.95
CA ASN A 443 -22.47 -5.19 -7.02
C ASN A 443 -23.14 -5.13 -5.63
N ARG A 444 -24.46 -4.88 -5.54
CA ARG A 444 -25.18 -4.90 -4.26
C ARG A 444 -25.04 -6.24 -3.53
N LEU A 445 -25.17 -7.37 -4.23
CA LEU A 445 -25.06 -8.69 -3.62
C LEU A 445 -23.61 -9.03 -3.21
N GLN A 446 -22.62 -8.61 -4.01
CA GLN A 446 -21.20 -8.74 -3.64
C GLN A 446 -20.89 -7.94 -2.35
N HIS A 447 -21.26 -6.66 -2.28
CA HIS A 447 -21.06 -5.85 -1.08
C HIS A 447 -21.78 -6.45 0.14
N GLN A 448 -23.04 -6.90 0.01
CA GLN A 448 -23.77 -7.53 1.12
C GLN A 448 -23.10 -8.82 1.64
N GLN A 449 -22.49 -9.62 0.76
CA GLN A 449 -21.69 -10.79 1.18
C GLN A 449 -20.39 -10.37 1.86
N LEU A 450 -19.71 -9.33 1.35
CA LEU A 450 -18.48 -8.81 1.95
C LEU A 450 -18.74 -8.19 3.34
N ASP A 451 -19.81 -7.40 3.51
CA ASP A 451 -20.24 -6.85 4.80
C ASP A 451 -20.51 -7.95 5.83
N THR A 452 -21.12 -9.06 5.39
CA THR A 452 -21.39 -10.23 6.22
C THR A 452 -20.08 -10.88 6.70
N ILE A 453 -19.14 -11.10 5.78
CA ILE A 453 -17.81 -11.66 6.10
C ILE A 453 -17.01 -10.69 6.99
N SER A 454 -17.00 -9.39 6.68
CA SER A 454 -16.31 -8.36 7.47
C SER A 454 -16.87 -8.28 8.90
N SER A 455 -18.19 -8.40 9.07
CA SER A 455 -18.84 -8.46 10.39
C SER A 455 -18.40 -9.69 11.20
N TRP A 456 -18.32 -10.86 10.55
CA TRP A 456 -17.78 -12.07 11.18
C TRP A 456 -16.30 -11.93 11.54
N LEU A 457 -15.49 -11.32 10.67
CA LEU A 457 -14.08 -11.03 10.94
C LEU A 457 -13.92 -10.12 12.17
N ILE A 458 -14.75 -9.07 12.32
CA ILE A 458 -14.74 -8.20 13.51
C ILE A 458 -15.07 -9.00 14.78
N GLU A 459 -16.04 -9.92 14.72
CA GLU A 459 -16.41 -10.74 15.87
C GLU A 459 -15.29 -11.73 16.24
N MET A 460 -14.61 -12.31 15.25
CA MET A 460 -13.50 -13.24 15.45
C MET A 460 -12.25 -12.52 15.98
N GLU A 461 -11.87 -11.38 15.40
CA GLU A 461 -10.78 -10.51 15.89
C GLU A 461 -11.03 -10.06 17.32
N LYS A 462 -12.27 -9.70 17.66
CA LYS A 462 -12.67 -9.39 19.04
C LYS A 462 -12.52 -10.61 19.95
N THR A 463 -12.96 -11.78 19.51
CA THR A 463 -12.82 -13.06 20.26
C THR A 463 -11.35 -13.34 20.55
N MET A 464 -10.48 -13.22 19.55
CA MET A 464 -9.02 -13.34 19.64
C MET A 464 -8.42 -12.33 20.63
N ALA A 465 -8.82 -11.06 20.55
CA ALA A 465 -8.36 -10.01 21.47
C ALA A 465 -8.84 -10.20 22.93
N THR A 466 -9.93 -10.96 23.15
CA THR A 466 -10.43 -11.32 24.49
C THR A 466 -9.91 -12.65 25.02
N ASN A 467 -9.19 -13.44 24.22
CA ASN A 467 -8.71 -14.76 24.64
C ASN A 467 -7.65 -14.67 25.73
N SER A 468 -7.74 -15.57 26.71
CA SER A 468 -6.85 -15.59 27.88
C SER A 468 -5.43 -16.06 27.53
N THR A 469 -4.46 -15.53 28.29
CA THR A 469 -3.09 -16.10 28.36
C THR A 469 -3.16 -17.58 28.72
N ILE A 470 -2.18 -18.35 28.27
CA ILE A 470 -2.18 -19.80 28.50
C ILE A 470 -2.06 -20.06 30.01
N SER A 471 -2.96 -20.91 30.53
CA SER A 471 -2.98 -21.24 31.95
C SER A 471 -1.78 -22.09 32.37
N ASP A 472 -1.40 -22.03 33.65
CA ASP A 472 -0.42 -22.92 34.28
C ASP A 472 -1.06 -24.12 35.01
N ASN A 473 -2.39 -24.30 34.91
CA ASN A 473 -3.12 -25.49 35.37
C ASN A 473 -3.57 -26.34 34.17
N ALA A 474 -3.22 -27.64 34.17
CA ALA A 474 -3.57 -28.61 33.13
C ALA A 474 -5.08 -28.71 32.82
N GLU A 475 -5.97 -28.54 33.81
CA GLU A 475 -7.43 -28.58 33.61
C GLU A 475 -7.94 -27.36 32.81
N GLU A 476 -7.46 -26.17 33.12
CA GLU A 476 -7.86 -24.95 32.40
C GLU A 476 -7.20 -24.88 31.02
N VAL A 477 -5.99 -25.45 30.84
CA VAL A 477 -5.39 -25.64 29.50
C VAL A 477 -6.23 -26.61 28.66
N ALA A 478 -6.76 -27.70 29.23
CA ALA A 478 -7.67 -28.60 28.50
C ALA A 478 -8.95 -27.87 28.06
N LYS A 479 -9.54 -27.04 28.94
CA LYS A 479 -10.66 -26.17 28.58
C LYS A 479 -10.30 -25.14 27.50
N GLN A 480 -9.10 -24.55 27.54
CA GLN A 480 -8.59 -23.68 26.47
C GLN A 480 -8.39 -24.41 25.12
N ILE A 481 -8.18 -25.73 25.12
CA ILE A 481 -8.15 -26.56 23.91
C ILE A 481 -9.56 -26.75 23.35
N ASP A 482 -10.55 -27.06 24.18
CA ASP A 482 -11.96 -27.20 23.75
C ASP A 482 -12.51 -25.86 23.19
N GLU A 483 -12.23 -24.74 23.87
CA GLU A 483 -12.55 -23.39 23.41
C GLU A 483 -11.88 -23.07 22.06
N HIS A 484 -10.64 -23.52 21.86
CA HIS A 484 -9.93 -23.34 20.60
C HIS A 484 -10.44 -24.25 19.47
N ALA A 485 -10.83 -25.49 19.77
CA ALA A 485 -11.42 -26.41 18.79
C ALA A 485 -12.76 -25.87 18.26
N ALA A 486 -13.61 -25.32 19.12
CA ALA A 486 -14.83 -24.62 18.71
C ALA A 486 -14.53 -23.36 17.87
N LEU A 487 -13.42 -22.68 18.10
CA LEU A 487 -12.96 -21.56 17.27
C LEU A 487 -12.49 -22.04 15.87
N GLN A 488 -11.81 -23.19 15.78
CA GLN A 488 -11.43 -23.80 14.50
C GLN A 488 -12.66 -24.21 13.67
N GLU A 489 -13.67 -24.86 14.27
CA GLU A 489 -14.93 -25.19 13.58
C GLU A 489 -15.64 -23.94 13.02
N ARG A 490 -15.59 -22.82 13.74
CA ARG A 490 -16.10 -21.53 13.24
C ARG A 490 -15.32 -21.02 12.03
N ILE A 491 -13.99 -21.16 12.00
CA ILE A 491 -13.16 -20.78 10.84
C ILE A 491 -13.52 -21.66 9.64
N ASP A 492 -13.51 -22.99 9.79
CA ASP A 492 -13.85 -23.94 8.72
C ASP A 492 -15.23 -23.65 8.11
N SER A 493 -16.21 -23.25 8.93
CA SER A 493 -17.55 -22.87 8.45
C SER A 493 -17.57 -21.70 7.46
N GLN A 494 -16.62 -20.77 7.54
CA GLN A 494 -16.52 -19.59 6.68
C GLN A 494 -15.60 -19.76 5.48
N GLN A 495 -14.76 -20.81 5.46
CA GLN A 495 -13.82 -21.06 4.35
C GLN A 495 -14.52 -21.06 2.98
N ASN A 496 -15.73 -21.64 2.89
CA ASN A 496 -16.53 -21.68 1.66
C ASN A 496 -17.07 -20.29 1.25
N ALA A 497 -17.41 -19.42 2.21
CA ALA A 497 -17.86 -18.06 1.95
C ALA A 497 -16.70 -17.17 1.46
N ILE A 498 -15.52 -17.33 2.05
CA ILE A 498 -14.31 -16.57 1.67
C ILE A 498 -13.73 -17.07 0.35
N GLN A 499 -13.76 -18.38 0.06
CA GLN A 499 -13.38 -18.90 -1.25
C GLN A 499 -14.24 -18.35 -2.40
N LYS A 500 -15.50 -17.95 -2.13
CA LYS A 500 -16.36 -17.30 -3.13
C LYS A 500 -15.96 -15.85 -3.44
N LEU A 501 -15.20 -15.17 -2.57
CA LEU A 501 -14.68 -13.83 -2.85
C LEU A 501 -13.71 -13.83 -4.05
N SER A 502 -12.99 -14.93 -4.30
CA SER A 502 -12.14 -15.07 -5.51
C SER A 502 -12.94 -15.16 -6.81
N THR A 503 -14.28 -15.18 -6.74
CA THR A 503 -15.20 -15.20 -7.88
C THR A 503 -16.03 -13.91 -8.00
N PHE A 504 -15.66 -12.88 -7.24
CA PHE A 504 -16.23 -11.54 -7.39
C PHE A 504 -15.63 -10.90 -8.64
N VAL A 505 -16.48 -10.26 -9.43
CA VAL A 505 -16.10 -9.60 -10.68
C VAL A 505 -16.53 -8.14 -10.56
N ALA A 506 -15.55 -7.25 -10.58
CA ALA A 506 -15.76 -5.83 -10.80
C ALA A 506 -15.96 -5.61 -12.31
N VAL A 507 -17.21 -5.42 -12.70
CA VAL A 507 -17.58 -5.14 -14.10
C VAL A 507 -17.37 -3.66 -14.36
N VAL A 508 -16.50 -3.33 -15.32
CA VAL A 508 -16.25 -1.98 -15.80
C VAL A 508 -17.26 -1.64 -16.90
N ASP A 509 -17.87 -0.45 -16.81
CA ASP A 509 -18.53 0.19 -17.95
C ASP A 509 -17.52 1.16 -18.59
N GLU A 510 -17.21 0.98 -19.86
CA GLU A 510 -16.20 1.78 -20.57
C GLU A 510 -16.63 3.26 -20.77
N CYS A 511 -17.87 3.62 -20.47
CA CYS A 511 -18.43 4.94 -20.78
C CYS A 511 -18.14 6.06 -19.75
N GLU A 512 -17.74 5.79 -18.50
CA GLU A 512 -17.50 6.87 -17.51
C GLU A 512 -16.28 6.68 -16.58
N GLN A 513 -15.61 7.80 -16.28
CA GLN A 513 -14.49 7.95 -15.33
C GLN A 513 -14.89 7.77 -13.85
N THR A 514 -16.16 7.52 -13.58
CA THR A 514 -16.71 7.18 -12.26
C THR A 514 -16.36 5.75 -11.86
N SER A 515 -16.31 4.82 -12.83
CA SER A 515 -16.14 3.38 -12.61
C SER A 515 -14.77 2.96 -12.06
N GLU A 516 -13.68 3.63 -12.46
CA GLU A 516 -12.32 3.34 -11.97
C GLU A 516 -12.21 3.43 -10.44
N ARG A 517 -12.97 4.34 -9.80
CA ARG A 517 -12.94 4.51 -8.34
C ARG A 517 -13.69 3.40 -7.61
N GLU A 518 -14.85 3.00 -8.13
CA GLU A 518 -15.62 1.89 -7.54
C GLU A 518 -14.86 0.56 -7.69
N TYR A 519 -14.12 0.38 -8.79
CA TYR A 519 -13.16 -0.72 -8.95
C TYR A 519 -12.04 -0.67 -7.89
N GLU A 520 -11.33 0.47 -7.78
CA GLU A 520 -10.17 0.60 -6.89
C GLU A 520 -10.55 0.41 -5.42
N ASP A 521 -11.73 0.87 -5.01
CA ASP A 521 -12.24 0.71 -3.65
C ASP A 521 -12.73 -0.73 -3.36
N LEU A 522 -13.30 -1.45 -4.34
CA LEU A 522 -13.64 -2.86 -4.18
C LEU A 522 -12.37 -3.76 -4.11
N GLU A 523 -11.33 -3.48 -4.89
CA GLU A 523 -10.06 -4.23 -4.82
C GLU A 523 -9.38 -4.07 -3.45
N LYS A 524 -9.26 -2.83 -2.95
CA LYS A 524 -8.75 -2.54 -1.59
C LYS A 524 -9.55 -3.29 -0.51
N LEU A 525 -10.88 -3.28 -0.65
CA LEU A 525 -11.80 -3.87 0.33
C LEU A 525 -11.68 -5.41 0.36
N LEU A 526 -11.54 -6.04 -0.80
CA LEU A 526 -11.22 -7.47 -0.92
C LEU A 526 -9.83 -7.80 -0.34
N GLN A 527 -8.81 -7.00 -0.65
CA GLN A 527 -7.45 -7.18 -0.13
C GLN A 527 -7.40 -7.09 1.40
N MET A 528 -8.09 -6.11 1.99
CA MET A 528 -8.20 -5.93 3.44
C MET A 528 -8.91 -7.13 4.12
N VAL A 529 -9.99 -7.64 3.51
CA VAL A 529 -10.69 -8.85 3.99
C VAL A 529 -9.78 -10.08 3.93
N GLY A 530 -9.01 -10.25 2.85
CA GLY A 530 -8.02 -11.33 2.72
C GLY A 530 -6.89 -11.25 3.76
N GLN A 531 -6.33 -10.07 3.99
CA GLN A 531 -5.29 -9.86 5.02
C GLN A 531 -5.79 -10.22 6.43
N ARG A 532 -6.98 -9.74 6.80
CA ARG A 532 -7.61 -10.03 8.10
C ARG A 532 -7.87 -11.53 8.30
N TRP A 533 -8.35 -12.22 7.26
CA TRP A 533 -8.53 -13.67 7.27
C TRP A 533 -7.20 -14.43 7.47
N MET A 534 -6.13 -14.03 6.79
CA MET A 534 -4.81 -14.64 6.98
C MET A 534 -4.32 -14.47 8.43
N SER A 535 -4.41 -13.28 9.01
CA SER A 535 -4.01 -13.04 10.41
C SER A 535 -4.82 -13.86 11.43
N ILE A 536 -6.11 -14.13 11.17
CA ILE A 536 -6.93 -15.03 12.00
C ILE A 536 -6.44 -16.48 11.88
N CYS A 537 -6.13 -16.94 10.67
CA CYS A 537 -5.63 -18.29 10.42
C CYS A 537 -4.24 -18.52 11.05
N GLU A 538 -3.32 -17.56 10.88
CA GLU A 538 -1.99 -17.57 11.50
C GLU A 538 -2.08 -17.58 13.03
N TRP A 539 -2.95 -16.74 13.62
CA TRP A 539 -3.18 -16.73 15.07
C TRP A 539 -3.73 -18.06 15.57
N ALA A 540 -4.69 -18.65 14.85
CA ALA A 540 -5.28 -19.94 15.19
C ALA A 540 -4.23 -21.08 15.11
N GLU A 541 -3.38 -21.10 14.07
CA GLU A 541 -2.29 -22.06 13.96
C GLU A 541 -1.25 -21.89 15.08
N MET A 542 -0.88 -20.65 15.42
CA MET A 542 0.04 -20.37 16.51
C MET A 542 -0.53 -20.76 17.88
N ARG A 543 -1.83 -20.51 18.13
CA ARG A 543 -2.50 -20.95 19.36
C ARG A 543 -2.58 -22.47 19.44
N ALA A 544 -2.84 -23.17 18.33
CA ALA A 544 -2.81 -24.62 18.27
C ALA A 544 -1.42 -25.17 18.68
N LYS A 545 -0.35 -24.67 18.05
CA LYS A 545 1.04 -25.08 18.35
C LYS A 545 1.44 -24.84 19.81
N GLN A 546 0.95 -23.75 20.41
CA GLN A 546 1.24 -23.45 21.82
C GLN A 546 0.58 -24.45 22.78
N LEU A 547 -0.66 -24.86 22.50
CA LEU A 547 -1.44 -25.79 23.32
C LEU A 547 -1.09 -27.28 23.07
N ASP A 548 -0.58 -27.62 21.89
CA ASP A 548 -0.29 -29.00 21.45
C ASP A 548 0.65 -29.74 22.42
N GLY A 549 0.16 -30.82 23.06
CA GLY A 549 0.89 -31.58 24.09
C GLY A 549 1.11 -30.88 25.44
N LEU A 550 0.57 -29.67 25.66
CA LEU A 550 0.84 -28.91 26.89
C LEU A 550 0.18 -29.52 28.13
N VAL A 551 -1.03 -30.08 28.01
CA VAL A 551 -1.74 -30.74 29.12
C VAL A 551 -0.99 -31.98 29.61
N GLU A 552 -0.32 -32.69 28.70
CA GLU A 552 0.47 -33.88 29.01
C GLU A 552 1.78 -33.49 29.70
N LEU A 553 2.46 -32.47 29.17
CA LEU A 553 3.71 -31.93 29.74
C LEU A 553 3.50 -31.29 31.14
N LEU A 554 2.35 -30.65 31.38
CA LEU A 554 1.99 -30.10 32.70
C LEU A 554 1.75 -31.20 33.74
N LYS A 555 1.02 -32.26 33.39
CA LYS A 555 0.81 -33.39 34.30
C LYS A 555 2.12 -34.10 34.62
N GLU A 556 2.98 -34.29 33.63
CA GLU A 556 4.31 -34.87 33.85
C GLU A 556 5.19 -33.99 34.75
N TYR A 557 5.07 -32.66 34.64
CA TYR A 557 5.70 -31.72 35.57
C TYR A 557 5.11 -31.83 36.98
N GLU A 558 3.79 -31.81 37.13
CA GLU A 558 3.09 -31.92 38.42
C GLU A 558 3.49 -33.22 39.14
N ASP A 559 3.37 -34.37 38.47
CA ASP A 559 3.73 -35.70 39.00
C ASP A 559 5.22 -35.76 39.44
N THR A 560 6.15 -35.32 38.59
CA THR A 560 7.59 -35.38 38.89
C THR A 560 8.02 -34.35 39.94
N HIS A 561 7.38 -33.18 39.98
CA HIS A 561 7.67 -32.13 40.96
C HIS A 561 7.14 -32.50 42.36
N GLU A 562 5.95 -33.08 42.46
CA GLU A 562 5.41 -33.55 43.75
C GLU A 562 6.22 -34.73 44.30
N HIS A 563 6.52 -35.74 43.47
CA HIS A 563 7.36 -36.89 43.87
C HIS A 563 8.73 -36.43 44.39
N LEU A 564 9.45 -35.58 43.63
CA LEU A 564 10.80 -35.17 44.03
C LEU A 564 10.79 -34.25 45.25
N ASN A 565 9.78 -33.37 45.43
CA ASN A 565 9.65 -32.61 46.67
C ASN A 565 9.35 -33.50 47.88
N HIS A 566 8.52 -34.54 47.73
CA HIS A 566 8.25 -35.50 48.79
C HIS A 566 9.52 -36.27 49.17
N TRP A 567 10.28 -36.76 48.18
CA TRP A 567 11.54 -37.44 48.41
C TRP A 567 12.59 -36.53 49.07
N LEU A 568 12.72 -35.28 48.62
CA LEU A 568 13.61 -34.29 49.25
C LEU A 568 13.25 -34.03 50.70
N ASN A 569 11.95 -33.95 51.04
CA ASN A 569 11.51 -33.81 52.44
C ASN A 569 12.02 -34.99 53.29
N GLU A 570 11.83 -36.23 52.83
CA GLU A 570 12.30 -37.41 53.59
C GLU A 570 13.83 -37.44 53.76
N ARG A 571 14.58 -37.07 52.72
CA ARG A 571 16.07 -37.09 52.78
C ARG A 571 16.62 -35.94 53.63
N GLU A 572 15.95 -34.80 53.67
CA GLU A 572 16.26 -33.72 54.62
C GLU A 572 15.96 -34.13 56.08
N GLU A 573 14.90 -34.94 56.32
CA GLU A 573 14.65 -35.56 57.62
C GLU A 573 15.70 -36.63 57.99
N ASP A 574 16.09 -37.51 57.05
CA ASP A 574 17.16 -38.50 57.24
C ASP A 574 18.51 -37.83 57.56
N LEU A 575 18.85 -36.72 56.88
CA LEU A 575 20.02 -35.88 57.22
C LEU A 575 19.92 -35.28 58.64
N GLY A 576 18.70 -35.00 59.11
CA GLY A 576 18.45 -34.57 60.48
C GLY A 576 18.79 -35.62 61.54
N LEU A 577 18.91 -36.90 61.15
CA LEU A 577 19.33 -37.99 62.04
C LEU A 577 20.86 -38.07 62.23
N LEU A 578 21.65 -37.40 61.36
CA LEU A 578 23.11 -37.42 61.44
C LEU A 578 23.63 -36.64 62.66
N ARG A 579 24.22 -37.36 63.60
CA ARG A 579 24.77 -36.82 64.85
C ARG A 579 26.16 -36.26 64.63
N SER A 580 26.44 -35.10 65.24
CA SER A 580 27.77 -34.48 65.19
C SER A 580 28.87 -35.44 65.68
N ALA A 581 29.91 -35.64 64.86
CA ALA A 581 30.99 -36.61 65.06
C ALA A 581 31.70 -36.55 66.44
N LYS A 582 31.58 -35.42 67.15
CA LYS A 582 32.08 -35.25 68.53
C LYS A 582 31.36 -36.12 69.57
N HIS A 583 30.15 -36.62 69.27
CA HIS A 583 29.27 -37.35 70.20
C HIS A 583 29.07 -38.83 69.82
N LEU A 584 29.93 -39.37 68.94
CA LEU A 584 29.98 -40.80 68.63
C LEU A 584 31.05 -41.43 69.52
N GLU A 585 30.65 -42.16 70.56
CA GLU A 585 31.58 -42.69 71.56
C GLU A 585 31.90 -44.18 71.35
N THR A 586 31.15 -44.86 70.47
CA THR A 586 31.35 -46.26 70.12
C THR A 586 31.45 -46.50 68.61
N ASP A 587 32.17 -47.56 68.23
CA ASP A 587 32.32 -47.97 66.82
C ASP A 587 30.98 -48.43 66.21
N GLU A 588 30.07 -48.94 67.03
CA GLU A 588 28.72 -49.35 66.60
C GLU A 588 27.84 -48.14 66.25
N GLU A 589 27.95 -47.03 67.00
CA GLU A 589 27.32 -45.75 66.63
C GLU A 589 27.94 -45.15 65.37
N LEU A 590 29.27 -45.23 65.22
CA LEU A 590 29.98 -44.79 64.01
C LEU A 590 29.45 -45.52 62.78
N ILE A 591 29.46 -46.85 62.80
CA ILE A 591 28.96 -47.70 61.71
C ILE A 591 27.48 -47.39 61.42
N GLN A 592 26.66 -47.12 62.44
CA GLN A 592 25.27 -46.71 62.24
C GLN A 592 25.15 -45.36 61.51
N GLN A 593 25.93 -44.33 61.87
CA GLN A 593 25.89 -43.05 61.16
C GLN A 593 26.44 -43.16 59.73
N MET A 594 27.53 -43.90 59.56
CA MET A 594 28.17 -44.15 58.28
C MET A 594 27.26 -44.96 57.33
N GLY A 595 26.46 -45.89 57.88
CA GLY A 595 25.43 -46.61 57.14
C GLY A 595 24.21 -45.76 56.75
N ILE A 596 23.89 -44.71 57.51
CA ILE A 596 22.87 -43.71 57.11
C ILE A 596 23.41 -42.85 55.95
N MET A 597 24.65 -42.36 56.06
CA MET A 597 25.32 -41.54 55.04
C MET A 597 25.34 -42.24 53.67
N HIS A 598 25.95 -43.44 53.58
CA HIS A 598 26.03 -44.21 52.32
C HIS A 598 24.65 -44.62 51.77
N ARG A 599 23.63 -44.74 52.64
CA ARG A 599 22.25 -45.00 52.20
C ARG A 599 21.63 -43.78 51.52
N ILE A 600 21.88 -42.57 52.01
CA ILE A 600 21.40 -41.34 51.36
C ILE A 600 22.14 -41.14 50.02
N GLU A 601 23.45 -41.37 49.98
CA GLU A 601 24.27 -41.33 48.76
C GLU A 601 23.77 -42.32 47.68
N ALA A 602 23.51 -43.58 48.05
CA ALA A 602 22.98 -44.59 47.13
C ALA A 602 21.54 -44.29 46.66
N LEU A 603 20.76 -43.50 47.39
CA LEU A 603 19.42 -43.03 46.98
C LEU A 603 19.49 -41.78 46.09
N LEU A 604 20.47 -40.88 46.31
CA LEU A 604 20.77 -39.76 45.41
C LEU A 604 21.16 -40.26 44.01
N GLU A 605 22.01 -41.29 43.92
CA GLU A 605 22.38 -41.92 42.64
C GLU A 605 21.15 -42.46 41.88
N GLN A 606 20.16 -43.01 42.59
CA GLN A 606 18.95 -43.58 41.98
C GLN A 606 18.00 -42.48 41.47
N GLU A 607 17.73 -41.48 42.31
CA GLU A 607 16.78 -40.40 42.00
C GLU A 607 17.35 -39.29 41.10
N HIS A 608 18.66 -39.29 40.83
CA HIS A 608 19.29 -38.31 39.93
C HIS A 608 18.62 -38.25 38.55
N ASN A 609 18.15 -39.39 38.03
CA ASN A 609 17.41 -39.45 36.77
C ASN A 609 16.07 -38.69 36.83
N GLN A 610 15.40 -38.68 37.99
CA GLN A 610 14.14 -37.96 38.19
C GLN A 610 14.38 -36.44 38.29
N PHE A 611 15.46 -36.01 38.96
CA PHE A 611 15.91 -34.62 38.98
C PHE A 611 16.26 -34.10 37.58
N VAL A 612 17.04 -34.87 36.80
CA VAL A 612 17.37 -34.53 35.40
C VAL A 612 16.11 -34.45 34.54
N ARG A 613 15.15 -35.36 34.72
CA ARG A 613 13.86 -35.35 34.00
C ARG A 613 13.03 -34.10 34.35
N LEU A 614 12.88 -33.77 35.63
CA LEU A 614 12.18 -32.55 36.06
C LEU A 614 12.85 -31.29 35.48
N SER A 615 14.18 -31.23 35.44
CA SER A 615 14.92 -30.11 34.84
C SER A 615 14.60 -29.96 33.34
N GLN A 616 14.61 -31.05 32.58
CA GLN A 616 14.24 -31.06 31.15
C GLN A 616 12.79 -30.61 30.90
N ILE A 617 11.84 -31.12 31.69
CA ILE A 617 10.43 -30.71 31.61
C ILE A 617 10.27 -29.23 31.96
N SER A 618 10.92 -28.77 33.03
CA SER A 618 10.88 -27.38 33.50
C SER A 618 11.44 -26.40 32.47
N THR A 619 12.55 -26.74 31.79
CA THR A 619 13.07 -25.94 30.66
C THR A 619 12.07 -25.91 29.50
N THR A 620 11.49 -27.04 29.14
CA THR A 620 10.50 -27.14 28.05
C THR A 620 9.24 -26.31 28.35
N LEU A 621 8.75 -26.32 29.60
CA LEU A 621 7.64 -25.48 30.05
C LEU A 621 8.02 -24.00 30.12
N TYR A 622 9.24 -23.66 30.56
CA TYR A 622 9.74 -22.29 30.55
C TYR A 622 9.69 -21.70 29.13
N ASP A 623 10.18 -22.43 28.12
CA ASP A 623 10.17 -21.98 26.73
C ASP A 623 8.74 -21.86 26.17
N ARG A 624 7.83 -22.80 26.50
CA ARG A 624 6.40 -22.73 26.16
C ARG A 624 5.72 -21.48 26.73
N TYR A 625 6.09 -21.07 27.95
CA TYR A 625 5.48 -19.95 28.65
C TYR A 625 6.16 -18.60 28.44
N GLN A 626 7.44 -18.55 28.04
CA GLN A 626 8.20 -17.30 27.92
C GLN A 626 7.51 -16.25 27.04
N THR A 627 6.84 -16.68 25.97
CA THR A 627 6.12 -15.81 25.02
C THR A 627 4.64 -15.62 25.30
N THR A 628 4.05 -16.38 26.23
CA THR A 628 2.57 -16.50 26.40
C THR A 628 2.07 -16.23 27.81
N ASN A 629 2.86 -16.55 28.84
CA ASN A 629 2.57 -16.31 30.25
C ASN A 629 3.90 -16.23 31.03
N GLY A 630 4.55 -15.06 31.00
CA GLY A 630 5.84 -14.85 31.68
C GLY A 630 5.79 -15.11 33.20
N LEU A 631 4.62 -14.99 33.83
CA LEU A 631 4.45 -15.31 35.25
C LEU A 631 4.55 -16.82 35.50
N ALA A 632 3.91 -17.65 34.68
CA ALA A 632 4.06 -19.10 34.71
C ALA A 632 5.53 -19.51 34.47
N ALA A 633 6.18 -18.92 33.46
CA ALA A 633 7.60 -19.15 33.19
C ALA A 633 8.48 -18.85 34.43
N THR A 634 8.25 -17.73 35.13
CA THR A 634 8.99 -17.42 36.36
C THR A 634 8.67 -18.38 37.51
N ARG A 635 7.44 -18.89 37.65
CA ARG A 635 7.06 -19.88 38.67
C ARG A 635 7.80 -21.21 38.46
N VAL A 636 7.75 -21.77 37.25
CA VAL A 636 8.44 -23.01 36.89
C VAL A 636 9.95 -22.89 37.14
N LYS A 637 10.54 -21.76 36.75
CA LYS A 637 11.96 -21.49 37.01
C LYS A 637 12.28 -21.43 38.51
N GLN A 638 11.51 -20.67 39.31
CA GLN A 638 11.73 -20.56 40.76
C GLN A 638 11.52 -21.89 41.50
N ALA A 639 10.57 -22.71 41.03
CA ALA A 639 10.32 -24.04 41.57
C ALA A 639 11.50 -24.99 41.29
N LEU A 640 12.07 -24.97 40.07
CA LEU A 640 13.28 -25.72 39.74
C LEU A 640 14.52 -25.22 40.51
N GLU A 641 14.69 -23.90 40.64
CA GLU A 641 15.78 -23.30 41.44
C GLU A 641 15.69 -23.73 42.91
N THR A 642 14.48 -23.81 43.47
CA THR A 642 14.24 -24.28 44.85
C THR A 642 14.60 -25.76 45.00
N VAL A 643 14.16 -26.62 44.07
CA VAL A 643 14.49 -28.06 44.07
C VAL A 643 16.00 -28.29 43.92
N THR A 644 16.65 -27.55 43.03
CA THR A 644 18.12 -27.61 42.84
C THR A 644 18.86 -27.20 44.12
N GLN A 645 18.51 -26.07 44.73
CA GLN A 645 19.13 -25.62 45.98
C GLN A 645 18.97 -26.62 47.14
N ARG A 646 17.85 -27.34 47.21
CA ARG A 646 17.63 -28.41 48.20
C ARG A 646 18.51 -29.62 47.91
N TRP A 647 18.55 -30.08 46.65
CA TRP A 647 19.41 -31.18 46.21
C TRP A 647 20.90 -30.89 46.50
N ASP A 648 21.39 -29.71 46.12
CA ASP A 648 22.78 -29.30 46.33
C ASP A 648 23.13 -29.18 47.83
N ASN A 649 22.19 -28.73 48.66
CA ASN A 649 22.34 -28.68 50.13
C ASN A 649 22.46 -30.09 50.74
N ILE A 650 21.68 -31.06 50.26
CA ILE A 650 21.82 -32.47 50.66
C ILE A 650 23.23 -32.99 50.33
N VAL A 651 23.68 -32.81 49.08
CA VAL A 651 25.01 -33.26 48.62
C VAL A 651 26.12 -32.59 49.44
N THR A 652 26.09 -31.26 49.56
CA THR A 652 27.10 -30.47 50.30
C THR A 652 27.20 -30.94 51.75
N ARG A 653 26.07 -31.25 52.41
CA ARG A 653 26.08 -31.68 53.82
C ARG A 653 26.56 -33.12 54.02
N LEU A 654 26.41 -33.99 53.03
CA LEU A 654 27.04 -35.31 53.04
C LEU A 654 28.57 -35.19 52.87
N GLU A 655 29.04 -34.33 51.95
CA GLU A 655 30.46 -34.03 51.77
C GLU A 655 31.08 -33.39 53.02
N GLU A 656 30.41 -32.42 53.66
CA GLU A 656 30.87 -31.83 54.92
C GLU A 656 30.95 -32.88 56.05
N TYR A 657 29.98 -33.80 56.11
CA TYR A 657 29.91 -34.83 57.16
C TYR A 657 30.97 -35.91 56.96
N SER A 658 31.15 -36.43 55.75
CA SER A 658 32.19 -37.41 55.43
C SER A 658 33.59 -36.83 55.67
N GLN A 659 33.85 -35.60 55.22
CA GLN A 659 35.09 -34.88 55.54
C GLN A 659 35.26 -34.65 57.06
N MET A 660 34.17 -34.47 57.83
CA MET A 660 34.24 -34.32 59.29
C MET A 660 34.59 -35.63 60.01
N LEU A 661 34.06 -36.77 59.54
CA LEU A 661 34.42 -38.10 60.06
C LEU A 661 35.89 -38.42 59.82
N VAL A 662 36.41 -38.14 58.62
CA VAL A 662 37.83 -38.29 58.27
C VAL A 662 38.69 -37.33 59.11
N ARG A 663 38.36 -36.04 59.17
CA ARG A 663 39.11 -35.03 59.97
C ARG A 663 39.10 -35.29 61.48
N THR A 664 38.12 -36.01 62.00
CA THR A 664 38.08 -36.41 63.42
C THR A 664 38.81 -37.72 63.72
N GLY A 665 39.42 -38.35 62.71
CA GLY A 665 40.19 -39.59 62.86
C GLY A 665 39.34 -40.80 63.24
N LYS A 666 38.02 -40.76 62.95
CA LYS A 666 37.07 -41.81 63.34
C LYS A 666 36.75 -42.81 62.23
N ALA A 667 37.09 -42.51 60.98
CA ALA A 667 37.02 -43.44 59.86
C ALA A 667 38.31 -43.31 59.03
N ASN A 668 38.91 -44.44 58.62
CA ASN A 668 40.02 -44.43 57.67
C ASN A 668 39.48 -44.39 56.23
N LEU A 669 40.33 -43.97 55.30
CA LEU A 669 40.01 -43.97 53.86
C LEU A 669 39.66 -45.37 53.31
N THR A 670 40.17 -46.44 53.93
CA THR A 670 39.83 -47.84 53.60
C THR A 670 38.47 -48.30 54.14
N ASP A 671 37.96 -47.66 55.19
CA ASP A 671 36.68 -48.04 55.81
C ASP A 671 35.47 -47.45 55.02
N LEU A 672 35.77 -46.53 54.10
CA LEU A 672 34.84 -45.90 53.15
C LEU A 672 34.66 -46.66 51.84
N GLU A 673 35.35 -47.79 51.63
CA GLU A 673 35.19 -48.58 50.40
C GLU A 673 33.86 -49.34 50.39
N ARG A 674 33.02 -48.99 49.42
CA ARG A 674 31.67 -49.55 49.17
C ARG A 674 31.76 -51.07 49.01
N PRO A 675 31.02 -51.89 49.81
CA PRO A 675 31.14 -53.34 49.73
C PRO A 675 30.66 -53.87 48.36
N GLU A 676 31.52 -54.60 47.66
CA GLU A 676 31.27 -55.08 46.30
C GLU A 676 30.04 -56.01 46.24
N SER A 677 28.98 -55.56 45.56
CA SER A 677 27.90 -56.43 45.06
C SER A 677 28.21 -56.85 43.62
N THR A 678 28.32 -58.16 43.39
CA THR A 678 28.89 -58.75 42.16
C THR A 678 27.97 -58.75 40.93
N THR A 679 28.53 -59.20 39.81
CA THR A 679 27.94 -59.58 38.50
C THR A 679 27.79 -58.52 37.40
N ASP A 680 28.88 -58.42 36.60
CA ASP A 680 28.94 -58.69 35.14
C ASP A 680 28.36 -57.72 34.07
N GLU A 681 29.26 -57.35 33.13
CA GLU A 681 29.11 -57.17 31.65
C GLU A 681 27.92 -56.35 31.08
N GLU A 682 28.05 -55.32 30.22
CA GLU A 682 28.93 -55.17 29.04
C GLU A 682 29.25 -53.68 28.62
N THR A 683 30.49 -53.47 28.18
CA THR A 683 30.93 -52.82 26.91
C THR A 683 30.45 -51.41 26.46
N GLU A 684 31.35 -50.42 26.67
CA GLU A 684 31.72 -49.24 25.83
C GLU A 684 30.69 -48.33 25.12
N ARG A 685 30.86 -47.00 25.31
CA ARG A 685 31.16 -46.08 24.19
C ARG A 685 32.06 -44.88 24.57
N ARG A 686 33.31 -44.95 24.11
CA ARG A 686 34.36 -43.91 23.94
C ARG A 686 33.86 -42.62 23.25
N LEU A 687 34.49 -41.43 23.25
CA LEU A 687 35.85 -40.82 23.53
C LEU A 687 35.63 -39.26 23.58
N PRO A 688 36.62 -38.31 23.66
CA PRO A 688 38.04 -38.29 24.08
C PRO A 688 38.25 -37.33 25.32
N SER A 689 39.42 -36.86 25.79
CA SER A 689 40.73 -36.59 25.15
C SER A 689 41.92 -36.37 26.12
N VAL A 690 43.09 -36.94 25.75
CA VAL A 690 44.49 -36.52 26.00
C VAL A 690 44.95 -36.13 27.43
N GLN A 691 45.88 -36.95 27.96
CA GLN A 691 46.97 -36.52 28.85
C GLN A 691 48.30 -36.47 28.04
N PHE A 692 49.30 -35.74 28.55
CA PHE A 692 50.70 -35.83 28.11
C PHE A 692 51.58 -36.44 29.21
N ALA A 693 52.69 -37.08 28.84
CA ALA A 693 53.41 -38.04 29.67
C ALA A 693 54.68 -37.49 30.34
N GLU A 694 55.09 -38.15 31.44
CA GLU A 694 56.42 -38.03 32.05
C GLU A 694 57.44 -39.03 31.45
N PRO A 695 58.74 -38.68 31.41
CA PRO A 695 59.83 -39.61 31.09
C PRO A 695 60.42 -40.30 32.34
N PRO A 696 61.12 -41.45 32.20
CA PRO A 696 61.48 -42.32 33.32
C PRO A 696 62.79 -41.97 34.03
N VAL A 697 62.90 -42.43 35.29
CA VAL A 697 64.12 -42.43 36.11
C VAL A 697 65.19 -43.38 35.52
N ALA A 698 66.45 -42.96 35.54
CA ALA A 698 67.61 -43.81 35.27
C ALA A 698 68.57 -43.79 36.46
N ALA A 699 69.06 -44.95 36.88
CA ALA A 699 70.01 -45.10 37.97
C ALA A 699 71.44 -45.30 37.45
N SER A 700 72.44 -44.72 38.12
CA SER A 700 73.85 -45.04 37.93
C SER A 700 74.67 -44.75 39.20
N THR A 701 75.62 -45.63 39.50
CA THR A 701 76.51 -45.61 40.66
C THR A 701 77.67 -44.60 40.52
N ASN A 702 78.32 -44.30 41.66
CA ASN A 702 79.78 -44.39 41.92
C ASN A 702 80.06 -43.57 43.20
N GLU A 703 80.53 -44.17 44.30
CA GLU A 703 81.93 -44.56 44.62
C GLU A 703 82.85 -43.40 45.05
N GLU A 704 83.29 -43.49 46.32
CA GLU A 704 84.48 -42.93 46.97
C GLU A 704 84.71 -41.39 47.07
N ASP A 705 84.60 -40.86 48.29
CA ASP A 705 85.67 -40.07 48.94
C ASP A 705 85.49 -40.06 50.48
N ASP A 706 86.55 -40.34 51.27
CA ASP A 706 86.47 -40.63 52.73
C ASP A 706 86.95 -39.45 53.61
N ASP A 707 86.08 -38.47 53.89
CA ASP A 707 86.38 -37.40 54.88
C ASP A 707 85.15 -36.83 55.66
N GLU A 708 83.89 -36.99 55.21
CA GLU A 708 82.71 -36.37 55.87
C GLU A 708 81.98 -37.26 56.89
N ARG A 709 82.69 -37.78 57.91
CA ARG A 709 82.10 -38.63 58.99
C ARG A 709 81.31 -37.87 60.07
N ASP A 710 80.55 -36.84 59.69
CA ASP A 710 79.62 -36.12 60.57
C ASP A 710 78.44 -35.59 59.73
N PRO A 711 77.37 -36.40 59.51
CA PRO A 711 76.38 -36.16 58.45
C PRO A 711 75.61 -34.85 58.64
N VAL A 712 75.42 -34.41 59.89
CA VAL A 712 74.84 -33.10 60.25
C VAL A 712 75.65 -31.92 59.67
N LYS A 713 76.97 -32.07 59.44
CA LYS A 713 77.78 -31.05 58.76
C LYS A 713 77.58 -31.04 57.26
N SER A 714 77.39 -32.20 56.61
CA SER A 714 77.12 -32.30 55.17
C SER A 714 75.77 -31.68 54.85
N PHE A 715 74.74 -32.09 55.59
CA PHE A 715 73.41 -31.44 55.58
C PHE A 715 73.47 -29.93 55.83
N SER A 716 74.20 -29.49 56.88
CA SER A 716 74.38 -28.05 57.17
C SER A 716 75.15 -27.28 56.09
N LYS A 717 75.81 -27.96 55.15
CA LYS A 717 76.53 -27.43 53.99
C LYS A 717 75.60 -27.42 52.76
N HIS A 718 74.76 -28.45 52.57
CA HIS A 718 73.70 -28.46 51.55
C HIS A 718 72.64 -27.39 51.81
N VAL A 719 72.11 -27.29 53.04
CA VAL A 719 71.17 -26.21 53.45
C VAL A 719 71.77 -24.82 53.17
N LYS A 720 73.07 -24.60 53.45
CA LYS A 720 73.72 -23.30 53.23
C LYS A 720 74.01 -22.99 51.76
N ALA A 721 74.29 -24.00 50.94
CA ALA A 721 74.40 -23.82 49.50
C ALA A 721 73.05 -23.38 48.91
N LEU A 722 71.99 -24.11 49.25
CA LEU A 722 70.63 -23.79 48.82
C LEU A 722 70.16 -22.43 49.36
N GLU A 723 70.48 -22.09 50.62
CA GLU A 723 70.20 -20.77 51.21
C GLU A 723 70.88 -19.63 50.43
N ALA A 724 72.15 -19.82 50.03
CA ALA A 724 72.88 -18.83 49.24
C ALA A 724 72.34 -18.68 47.81
N GLU A 725 71.82 -19.76 47.22
CA GLU A 725 71.25 -19.76 45.87
C GLU A 725 69.84 -19.15 45.81
N ILE A 726 69.04 -19.25 46.88
CA ILE A 726 67.73 -18.55 46.98
C ILE A 726 67.83 -17.11 47.50
N GLU A 727 68.97 -16.67 48.03
CA GLU A 727 69.15 -15.30 48.56
C GLU A 727 68.84 -14.17 47.53
N PRO A 728 69.11 -14.31 46.21
CA PRO A 728 68.65 -13.35 45.19
C PRO A 728 67.13 -13.26 45.04
N LEU A 729 66.39 -14.36 45.29
CA LEU A 729 64.92 -14.36 45.31
C LEU A 729 64.41 -13.76 46.63
N TYR A 730 65.06 -14.07 47.76
CA TYR A 730 64.74 -13.50 49.06
C TYR A 730 64.89 -11.97 49.08
N THR A 731 66.03 -11.46 48.60
CA THR A 731 66.30 -10.01 48.48
C THR A 731 65.41 -9.30 47.45
N TRP A 732 64.92 -10.02 46.43
CA TRP A 732 63.86 -9.50 45.55
C TRP A 732 62.54 -9.29 46.31
N THR A 733 62.12 -10.20 47.20
CA THR A 733 60.86 -9.99 47.97
C THR A 733 60.89 -8.82 48.94
N THR A 734 62.07 -8.38 49.37
CA THR A 734 62.24 -7.18 50.22
C THR A 734 62.36 -5.88 49.42
N SER A 735 62.49 -5.94 48.10
CA SER A 735 62.66 -4.78 47.21
C SER A 735 61.55 -4.60 46.17
N PHE A 736 60.75 -5.64 45.91
CA PHE A 736 59.62 -5.57 44.98
C PHE A 736 58.37 -4.93 45.62
N VAL A 737 57.88 -3.86 45.00
CA VAL A 737 56.66 -3.13 45.34
C VAL A 737 55.75 -3.14 44.12
N VAL A 738 54.44 -3.35 44.32
CA VAL A 738 53.44 -3.38 43.24
C VAL A 738 53.11 -1.96 42.77
N SER A 739 53.06 -1.73 41.45
CA SER A 739 52.66 -0.46 40.83
C SER A 739 51.17 -0.50 40.48
N GLU A 740 50.54 0.67 40.44
CA GLU A 740 49.13 0.84 40.05
C GLU A 740 48.97 1.34 38.60
N ASN A 741 50.07 1.58 37.88
CA ASN A 741 50.06 1.96 36.46
C ASN A 741 49.75 0.75 35.55
N PRO A 742 48.70 0.79 34.69
CA PRO A 742 48.31 -0.33 33.82
C PRO A 742 49.45 -0.86 32.91
N GLU A 743 50.28 0.03 32.36
CA GLU A 743 51.43 -0.41 31.55
C GLU A 743 52.44 -1.22 32.36
N ASP A 744 52.68 -0.80 33.61
CA ASP A 744 53.68 -1.45 34.45
C ASP A 744 53.13 -2.73 35.07
N MET A 745 51.83 -2.81 35.35
CA MET A 745 51.20 -4.04 35.84
C MET A 745 51.43 -5.22 34.88
N ARG A 746 51.26 -5.07 33.56
CA ARG A 746 51.58 -6.16 32.60
C ARG A 746 53.07 -6.52 32.58
N LYS A 747 53.98 -5.55 32.69
CA LYS A 747 55.44 -5.79 32.82
C LYS A 747 55.76 -6.56 34.12
N MET A 748 55.05 -6.24 35.21
CA MET A 748 55.26 -6.79 36.55
C MET A 748 54.66 -8.19 36.72
N ILE A 749 53.53 -8.48 36.07
CA ILE A 749 52.99 -9.84 35.95
C ILE A 749 54.04 -10.76 35.31
N GLN A 750 54.68 -10.34 34.22
CA GLN A 750 55.77 -11.12 33.59
C GLN A 750 56.98 -11.30 34.52
N VAL A 751 57.34 -10.30 35.34
CA VAL A 751 58.39 -10.44 36.36
C VAL A 751 58.01 -11.46 37.43
N CYS A 752 56.79 -11.40 37.98
CA CYS A 752 56.30 -12.37 38.96
C CYS A 752 56.23 -13.78 38.37
N GLN A 753 55.73 -13.96 37.14
CA GLN A 753 55.73 -15.24 36.41
C GLN A 753 57.15 -15.76 36.12
N LYS A 754 58.16 -14.89 35.97
CA LYS A 754 59.55 -15.31 35.87
C LYS A 754 60.06 -15.82 37.22
N ARG A 755 59.86 -15.07 38.32
CA ARG A 755 60.29 -15.49 39.66
C ARG A 755 59.58 -16.77 40.13
N LEU A 756 58.32 -16.97 39.76
CA LEU A 756 57.58 -18.22 40.04
C LEU A 756 58.22 -19.45 39.37
N ARG A 757 58.77 -19.30 38.16
CA ARG A 757 59.54 -20.37 37.50
C ARG A 757 60.89 -20.62 38.17
N GLU A 758 61.55 -19.57 38.64
CA GLU A 758 62.82 -19.66 39.39
C GLU A 758 62.64 -20.30 40.77
N ILE A 759 61.45 -20.22 41.40
CA ILE A 759 61.09 -21.07 42.54
C ILE A 759 60.94 -22.53 42.13
N LYS A 760 60.14 -22.82 41.09
CA LYS A 760 59.83 -24.21 40.69
C LYS A 760 61.05 -25.03 40.26
N SER A 761 62.15 -24.40 39.86
CA SER A 761 63.43 -25.10 39.62
C SER A 761 64.15 -25.51 40.90
N GLU A 762 64.11 -24.68 41.94
CA GLU A 762 64.78 -24.98 43.23
C GLU A 762 63.94 -25.87 44.16
N GLU A 763 62.63 -25.94 43.94
CA GLU A 763 61.68 -26.78 44.70
C GLU A 763 62.12 -28.26 44.77
N VAL A 764 62.67 -28.79 43.67
CA VAL A 764 63.24 -30.15 43.61
C VAL A 764 64.40 -30.33 44.60
N ARG A 765 65.22 -29.29 44.81
CA ARG A 765 66.37 -29.31 45.72
C ARG A 765 65.96 -29.05 47.16
N VAL A 766 64.89 -28.27 47.40
CA VAL A 766 64.24 -28.16 48.71
C VAL A 766 63.75 -29.53 49.18
N ASN A 767 63.06 -30.26 48.30
CA ASN A 767 62.54 -31.60 48.60
C ASN A 767 63.68 -32.62 48.83
N ALA A 768 64.77 -32.55 48.05
CA ALA A 768 65.95 -33.39 48.26
C ALA A 768 66.62 -33.14 49.63
N VAL A 769 66.74 -31.88 50.05
CA VAL A 769 67.27 -31.53 51.38
C VAL A 769 66.27 -31.89 52.48
N GLN A 770 64.95 -31.84 52.25
CA GLN A 770 63.98 -32.34 53.22
C GLN A 770 64.16 -33.85 53.45
N LEU A 771 64.37 -34.63 52.38
CA LEU A 771 64.60 -36.06 52.47
C LEU A 771 65.92 -36.39 53.20
N GLU A 772 66.98 -35.61 52.97
CA GLU A 772 68.25 -35.69 53.73
C GLU A 772 68.05 -35.38 55.23
N LEU A 773 67.04 -34.57 55.60
CA LEU A 773 66.68 -34.34 57.00
C LEU A 773 65.90 -35.52 57.60
N GLU A 774 65.03 -36.16 56.81
CA GLU A 774 64.29 -37.36 57.23
C GLU A 774 65.25 -38.54 57.48
N ASP A 775 66.20 -38.78 56.57
CA ASP A 775 67.31 -39.74 56.75
C ASP A 775 68.16 -39.46 58.01
N LEU A 776 68.33 -38.18 58.38
CA LEU A 776 69.05 -37.77 59.59
C LEU A 776 68.32 -38.08 60.90
N HIS A 777 66.98 -38.20 60.90
CA HIS A 777 66.21 -38.57 62.09
C HIS A 777 66.34 -40.07 62.37
N ASP A 778 66.33 -40.91 61.33
CA ASP A 778 66.49 -42.37 61.44
C ASP A 778 67.89 -42.80 61.91
N LEU A 779 68.92 -41.95 61.74
CA LEU A 779 70.30 -42.20 62.17
C LEU A 779 70.52 -42.17 63.70
N GLY A 780 69.49 -41.93 64.52
CA GLY A 780 69.57 -42.09 65.98
C GLY A 780 70.54 -41.15 66.69
N LEU A 781 70.70 -39.93 66.16
CA LEU A 781 71.69 -38.95 66.59
C LEU A 781 71.34 -38.28 67.94
N ASP A 782 72.37 -37.75 68.62
CA ASP A 782 72.20 -36.95 69.84
C ASP A 782 71.31 -35.72 69.59
N ALA A 783 70.40 -35.45 70.52
CA ALA A 783 69.36 -34.43 70.39
C ALA A 783 69.93 -33.01 70.16
N GLN A 784 71.10 -32.71 70.71
CA GLN A 784 71.76 -31.42 70.47
C GLN A 784 72.28 -31.26 69.04
N LYS A 785 72.65 -32.37 68.36
CA LYS A 785 73.02 -32.36 66.95
C LYS A 785 71.79 -32.31 66.03
N LEU A 786 70.78 -33.14 66.32
CA LEU A 786 69.55 -33.19 65.52
C LEU A 786 68.78 -31.86 65.58
N GLY A 787 68.73 -31.23 66.77
CA GLY A 787 68.20 -29.89 66.95
C GLY A 787 68.91 -28.84 66.10
N ALA A 788 70.24 -28.91 65.96
CA ALA A 788 71.00 -27.97 65.13
C ALA A 788 70.75 -28.14 63.61
N ALA A 789 70.45 -29.35 63.15
CA ALA A 789 70.02 -29.62 61.78
C ALA A 789 68.61 -29.08 61.52
N ASN A 790 67.64 -29.44 62.37
CA ASN A 790 66.27 -28.93 62.32
C ASN A 790 66.24 -27.39 62.33
N ASP A 791 66.96 -26.75 63.27
CA ASP A 791 67.11 -25.29 63.36
C ASP A 791 67.64 -24.64 62.07
N ALA A 792 68.51 -25.33 61.32
CA ALA A 792 69.04 -24.83 60.05
C ALA A 792 68.00 -24.90 58.93
N PHE A 793 67.34 -26.05 58.78
CA PHE A 793 66.28 -26.23 57.79
C PHE A 793 65.06 -25.33 58.08
N ASP A 794 64.70 -25.18 59.35
CA ASP A 794 63.55 -24.37 59.78
C ASP A 794 63.80 -22.86 59.57
N ARG A 795 65.06 -22.39 59.65
CA ARG A 795 65.45 -21.05 59.18
C ARG A 795 65.35 -20.90 57.66
N PHE A 796 65.81 -21.90 56.91
CA PHE A 796 65.72 -21.93 55.46
C PHE A 796 64.26 -21.91 54.97
N MET A 797 63.40 -22.77 55.53
CA MET A 797 61.98 -22.86 55.17
C MET A 797 61.20 -21.58 55.49
N LYS A 798 61.59 -20.84 56.53
CA LYS A 798 61.05 -19.50 56.82
C LYS A 798 61.46 -18.44 55.79
N LYS A 799 62.65 -18.55 55.17
CA LYS A 799 62.99 -17.77 53.97
C LYS A 799 62.14 -18.23 52.78
N TRP A 800 62.16 -19.51 52.45
CA TRP A 800 61.46 -20.11 51.30
C TRP A 800 59.97 -19.75 51.25
N SER A 801 59.24 -20.02 52.34
CA SER A 801 57.81 -19.71 52.48
C SER A 801 57.50 -18.23 52.25
N ARG A 802 58.37 -17.32 52.72
CA ARG A 802 58.23 -15.88 52.50
C ARG A 802 58.43 -15.48 51.04
N ILE A 803 59.24 -16.22 50.27
CA ILE A 803 59.39 -15.99 48.82
C ILE A 803 58.13 -16.45 48.08
N VAL A 804 57.68 -17.69 48.32
CA VAL A 804 56.48 -18.29 47.71
C VAL A 804 55.25 -17.40 47.95
N THR A 805 54.97 -17.08 49.21
CA THR A 805 53.81 -16.28 49.61
C THR A 805 53.82 -14.91 48.94
N LYS A 806 54.96 -14.20 48.94
CA LYS A 806 55.03 -12.85 48.40
C LYS A 806 54.86 -12.79 46.87
N ILE A 807 55.30 -13.82 46.15
CA ILE A 807 55.04 -13.93 44.70
C ILE A 807 53.55 -14.17 44.46
N SER A 808 52.93 -15.12 45.17
CA SER A 808 51.52 -15.46 45.00
C SER A 808 50.58 -14.31 45.33
N GLU A 809 50.80 -13.60 46.45
CA GLU A 809 50.08 -12.37 46.80
C GLU A 809 50.15 -11.32 45.69
N SER A 810 51.37 -11.06 45.20
CA SER A 810 51.61 -10.01 44.21
C SER A 810 51.02 -10.37 42.85
N LEU A 811 51.08 -11.64 42.44
CA LEU A 811 50.51 -12.11 41.18
C LEU A 811 48.98 -12.03 41.20
N ASN A 812 48.34 -12.47 42.30
CA ASN A 812 46.89 -12.42 42.47
C ASN A 812 46.37 -10.96 42.48
N SER A 813 47.04 -10.08 43.24
CA SER A 813 46.69 -8.66 43.27
C SER A 813 46.91 -7.93 41.93
N LEU A 814 47.81 -8.43 41.07
CA LEU A 814 48.04 -7.88 39.74
C LEU A 814 47.04 -8.40 38.71
N SER A 815 46.69 -9.70 38.74
CA SER A 815 45.71 -10.29 37.82
C SER A 815 44.35 -9.63 37.96
N LYS A 816 43.81 -9.58 39.19
CA LYS A 816 42.49 -8.99 39.45
C LYS A 816 42.40 -7.52 39.01
N LYS A 817 43.43 -6.71 39.28
CA LYS A 817 43.45 -5.30 38.81
C LYS A 817 43.54 -5.19 37.29
N ASN A 818 44.24 -6.11 36.62
CA ASN A 818 44.32 -6.13 35.15
C ASN A 818 42.97 -6.53 34.53
N GLU A 819 42.28 -7.52 35.10
CA GLU A 819 40.92 -7.92 34.72
C GLU A 819 39.92 -6.75 34.87
N GLU A 820 39.90 -6.10 36.05
CA GLU A 820 39.07 -4.91 36.30
C GLU A 820 39.34 -3.76 35.31
N ILE A 821 40.58 -3.59 34.82
CA ILE A 821 40.92 -2.57 33.82
C ILE A 821 40.46 -2.99 32.41
N GLU A 822 40.67 -4.25 32.02
CA GLU A 822 40.31 -4.74 30.68
C GLU A 822 38.78 -4.77 30.49
N GLU A 823 37.99 -5.09 31.51
CA GLU A 823 36.52 -4.92 31.50
C GLU A 823 36.09 -3.45 31.33
N ASN A 824 36.70 -2.52 32.07
CA ASN A 824 36.37 -1.09 31.96
C ASN A 824 36.77 -0.50 30.59
N MET A 825 37.85 -0.99 29.96
CA MET A 825 38.24 -0.59 28.60
C MET A 825 37.27 -1.13 27.53
N ASP A 826 36.81 -2.38 27.66
CA ASP A 826 35.80 -2.97 26.77
C ASP A 826 34.45 -2.22 26.83
N ILE A 827 34.02 -1.82 28.03
CA ILE A 827 32.85 -0.94 28.20
C ILE A 827 33.07 0.42 27.52
N ALA A 828 34.24 1.04 27.67
CA ALA A 828 34.56 2.32 27.02
C ALA A 828 34.55 2.21 25.47
N GLN A 829 35.11 1.13 24.92
CA GLN A 829 35.08 0.86 23.48
C GLN A 829 33.63 0.71 22.96
N LYS A 830 32.80 -0.09 23.65
CA LYS A 830 31.39 -0.32 23.26
C LYS A 830 30.54 0.94 23.27
N ILE A 831 30.82 1.89 24.17
CA ILE A 831 30.17 3.21 24.17
C ILE A 831 30.62 4.03 22.94
N GLY A 832 31.91 4.02 22.60
CA GLY A 832 32.42 4.70 21.41
C GLY A 832 31.83 4.16 20.10
N GLU A 833 31.76 2.84 19.96
CA GLU A 833 31.11 2.18 18.81
C GLU A 833 29.61 2.51 18.72
N TRP A 834 28.90 2.57 19.86
CA TRP A 834 27.49 2.99 19.89
C TRP A 834 27.33 4.47 19.50
N LEU A 835 28.17 5.37 20.01
CA LEU A 835 28.14 6.80 19.67
C LEU A 835 28.37 7.03 18.18
N GLN A 836 29.36 6.34 17.60
CA GLN A 836 29.65 6.42 16.16
C GLN A 836 28.46 5.93 15.31
N SER A 837 27.82 4.84 15.72
CA SER A 837 26.60 4.32 15.08
C SER A 837 25.41 5.27 15.22
N ALA A 838 25.20 5.83 16.41
CA ALA A 838 24.12 6.79 16.69
C ALA A 838 24.26 8.07 15.86
N ASN A 839 25.48 8.58 15.67
CA ASN A 839 25.74 9.75 14.81
C ASN A 839 25.41 9.45 13.33
N GLY A 840 25.69 8.23 12.86
CA GLY A 840 25.24 7.75 11.55
C GLY A 840 23.73 7.69 11.42
N VAL A 841 23.03 7.14 12.42
CA VAL A 841 21.56 7.06 12.45
C VAL A 841 20.92 8.46 12.47
N ILE A 842 21.52 9.45 13.14
CA ILE A 842 21.03 10.85 13.11
C ILE A 842 21.08 11.44 11.70
N GLY A 843 22.14 11.18 10.92
CA GLY A 843 22.22 11.59 9.52
C GLY A 843 21.18 10.93 8.60
N GLU A 844 20.65 9.76 8.97
CA GLU A 844 19.53 9.13 8.28
C GLU A 844 18.16 9.64 8.78
N LEU A 845 18.04 10.01 10.06
CA LEU A 845 16.82 10.61 10.62
C LEU A 845 16.45 11.92 9.94
N GLU A 846 17.42 12.69 9.46
CA GLU A 846 17.23 13.88 8.61
C GLU A 846 16.39 13.60 7.35
N LYS A 847 16.40 12.36 6.83
CA LYS A 847 15.78 11.95 5.56
C LYS A 847 14.45 11.19 5.73
N ILE A 848 14.18 10.66 6.92
CA ILE A 848 13.05 9.77 7.21
C ILE A 848 11.74 10.55 7.45
N SER A 849 10.60 9.92 7.14
CA SER A 849 9.26 10.52 7.27
C SER A 849 8.95 10.97 8.71
N ARG A 850 8.12 12.01 8.84
CA ARG A 850 7.93 12.79 10.08
C ARG A 850 7.54 11.94 11.30
N GLN A 851 6.56 11.05 11.17
CA GLN A 851 6.04 10.25 12.29
C GLN A 851 7.05 9.18 12.74
N GLU A 852 7.79 8.60 11.80
CA GLU A 852 8.81 7.58 12.09
C GLU A 852 10.06 8.22 12.70
N ARG A 853 10.42 9.43 12.26
CA ARG A 853 11.46 10.26 12.85
C ARG A 853 11.18 10.57 14.33
N GLU A 854 9.94 10.92 14.68
CA GLU A 854 9.54 11.18 16.08
C GLU A 854 9.67 9.93 16.97
N LYS A 855 9.23 8.76 16.50
CA LYS A 855 9.39 7.48 17.23
C LYS A 855 10.86 7.13 17.46
N ARG A 856 11.69 7.22 16.42
CA ARG A 856 13.12 6.88 16.51
C ARG A 856 13.90 7.86 17.38
N LEU A 857 13.59 9.17 17.33
CA LEU A 857 14.16 10.17 18.25
C LEU A 857 13.73 9.99 19.71
N ALA A 858 12.59 9.34 19.99
CA ALA A 858 12.19 8.95 21.34
C ALA A 858 13.02 7.76 21.83
N SER A 859 13.09 6.67 21.05
CA SER A 859 13.88 5.47 21.40
C SER A 859 15.38 5.77 21.53
N MET A 860 15.94 6.63 20.66
CA MET A 860 17.33 7.05 20.74
C MET A 860 17.64 7.84 22.02
N ARG A 861 16.72 8.70 22.51
CA ARG A 861 16.90 9.36 23.82
C ARG A 861 16.89 8.36 24.97
N GLU A 862 16.04 7.34 24.93
CA GLU A 862 16.01 6.30 25.96
C GLU A 862 17.35 5.54 26.02
N GLN A 863 17.87 5.08 24.88
CA GLN A 863 19.21 4.46 24.78
C GLN A 863 20.30 5.41 25.27
N LEU A 864 20.24 6.70 24.91
CA LEU A 864 21.21 7.70 25.34
C LEU A 864 21.24 7.86 26.88
N THR A 865 20.09 7.80 27.57
CA THR A 865 20.07 7.82 29.06
C THR A 865 20.71 6.59 29.71
N VAL A 866 20.71 5.44 29.03
CA VAL A 866 21.44 4.25 29.49
C VAL A 866 22.95 4.48 29.34
N GLN A 867 23.39 4.94 28.18
CA GLN A 867 24.82 5.21 27.94
C GLN A 867 25.36 6.35 28.82
N GLN A 868 24.53 7.32 29.20
CA GLN A 868 24.88 8.37 30.17
C GLN A 868 25.22 7.78 31.55
N ARG A 869 24.49 6.76 32.02
CA ARG A 869 24.82 6.02 33.26
C ARG A 869 26.11 5.22 33.12
N ASN A 870 26.38 4.66 31.93
CA ASN A 870 27.59 3.90 31.67
C ASN A 870 28.85 4.79 31.67
N ILE A 871 28.77 5.99 31.08
CA ILE A 871 29.83 7.00 31.19
C ILE A 871 30.01 7.45 32.66
N GLU A 872 28.91 7.66 33.40
CA GLU A 872 28.97 7.95 34.84
C GLU A 872 29.64 6.82 35.67
N PHE A 873 29.47 5.56 35.28
CA PHE A 873 30.16 4.41 35.88
C PHE A 873 31.66 4.43 35.56
N LEU A 874 32.02 4.59 34.27
CA LEU A 874 33.42 4.71 33.85
C LEU A 874 34.12 5.89 34.53
N ARG A 875 33.44 7.03 34.74
CA ARG A 875 33.98 8.19 35.46
C ARG A 875 34.44 7.90 36.90
N ARG A 876 34.02 6.78 37.48
CA ARG A 876 34.39 6.34 38.84
C ARG A 876 35.49 5.27 38.85
N ASN A 877 35.71 4.56 37.72
CA ASN A 877 36.51 3.33 37.66
C ASN A 877 37.58 3.31 36.54
N HIS A 878 37.39 4.07 35.45
CA HIS A 878 38.30 4.15 34.31
C HIS A 878 39.52 5.02 34.62
N HIS A 879 40.69 4.64 34.10
CA HIS A 879 41.96 5.30 34.41
C HIS A 879 42.40 6.31 33.34
N ASP A 880 41.94 6.18 32.09
CA ASP A 880 42.11 7.20 31.07
C ASP A 880 40.99 8.25 31.20
N SER A 881 41.38 9.50 31.43
CA SER A 881 40.46 10.65 31.58
C SER A 881 40.24 11.42 30.27
N ASP A 882 41.12 11.26 29.27
CA ASP A 882 41.04 11.98 28.00
C ASP A 882 40.06 11.22 27.07
N GLN A 883 40.14 9.89 27.03
CA GLN A 883 39.16 9.04 26.36
C GLN A 883 37.73 9.26 26.93
N LEU A 884 37.61 9.40 28.25
CA LEU A 884 36.32 9.68 28.90
C LEU A 884 35.75 11.05 28.48
N ALA A 885 36.60 12.08 28.44
CA ALA A 885 36.18 13.43 28.04
C ALA A 885 35.75 13.49 26.56
N GLU A 886 36.40 12.71 25.67
CA GLU A 886 35.98 12.61 24.27
C GLU A 886 34.62 11.89 24.12
N LEU A 887 34.36 10.84 24.90
CA LEU A 887 33.03 10.19 24.94
C LEU A 887 31.94 11.15 25.48
N GLU A 888 32.23 11.92 26.53
CA GLU A 888 31.32 12.97 27.05
C GLU A 888 31.05 14.08 26.00
N ALA A 889 32.05 14.46 25.20
CA ALA A 889 31.90 15.46 24.13
C ALA A 889 31.04 14.94 22.95
N GLN A 890 31.33 13.75 22.43
CA GLN A 890 30.57 13.13 21.34
C GLN A 890 29.09 12.88 21.73
N MET A 891 28.84 12.47 22.98
CA MET A 891 27.51 12.34 23.56
C MET A 891 26.73 13.68 23.52
N THR A 892 27.42 14.79 23.78
CA THR A 892 26.81 16.12 23.84
C THR A 892 26.42 16.63 22.44
N GLU A 893 27.30 16.45 21.42
CA GLU A 893 26.98 16.79 20.02
C GLU A 893 25.71 16.06 19.53
N ILE A 894 25.61 14.76 19.86
CA ILE A 894 24.46 13.91 19.51
C ILE A 894 23.15 14.44 20.10
N VAL A 895 23.17 14.93 21.35
CA VAL A 895 21.99 15.56 21.99
C VAL A 895 21.60 16.87 21.30
N GLU A 896 22.57 17.75 21.04
CA GLU A 896 22.30 19.03 20.38
C GLU A 896 21.71 18.85 18.98
N ARG A 897 22.21 17.88 18.20
CA ARG A 897 21.66 17.53 16.89
C ARG A 897 20.25 16.96 16.97
N MET A 898 19.96 16.05 17.92
CA MET A 898 18.61 15.54 18.15
C MET A 898 17.58 16.62 18.53
N ASP A 899 17.97 17.64 19.29
CA ASP A 899 17.08 18.73 19.66
C ASP A 899 16.97 19.82 18.57
N SER A 900 18.01 20.03 17.76
CA SER A 900 17.94 20.87 16.55
C SER A 900 16.88 20.36 15.57
N LEU A 901 16.95 19.08 15.19
CA LEU A 901 16.00 18.44 14.27
C LEU A 901 14.55 18.49 14.76
N LYS A 902 14.35 18.38 16.07
CA LYS A 902 13.04 18.49 16.74
C LYS A 902 12.47 19.91 16.70
N ASN A 903 13.32 20.93 16.73
CA ASN A 903 12.91 22.33 16.71
C ASN A 903 12.64 22.84 15.27
N GLU A 904 13.42 22.42 14.29
CA GLU A 904 13.18 22.70 12.87
C GLU A 904 11.83 22.12 12.41
N GLN A 905 11.55 20.87 12.80
CA GLN A 905 10.28 20.19 12.57
C GLN A 905 9.06 20.92 13.16
N ARG A 906 9.23 21.64 14.28
CA ARG A 906 8.16 22.48 14.86
C ARG A 906 7.87 23.71 13.99
N LYS A 907 8.91 24.40 13.51
CA LYS A 907 8.77 25.61 12.67
C LYS A 907 8.08 25.30 11.34
N LEU A 908 8.57 24.31 10.59
CA LEU A 908 7.95 23.92 9.31
C LEU A 908 6.48 23.48 9.49
N SER A 909 6.15 22.86 10.61
CA SER A 909 4.79 22.45 10.96
C SER A 909 3.87 23.61 11.38
N HIS A 910 4.43 24.76 11.76
CA HIS A 910 3.68 25.99 12.01
C HIS A 910 3.43 26.71 10.70
N GLU A 911 4.48 27.04 9.96
CA GLU A 911 4.45 27.81 8.71
C GLU A 911 3.52 27.18 7.64
N ASN A 912 3.59 25.85 7.46
CA ASN A 912 2.70 25.14 6.52
C ASN A 912 1.23 25.13 6.97
N PHE A 913 0.94 25.26 8.26
CA PHE A 913 -0.42 25.37 8.78
C PHE A 913 -0.97 26.80 8.64
N VAL A 914 -0.13 27.81 8.86
CA VAL A 914 -0.47 29.22 8.58
C VAL A 914 -0.84 29.39 7.11
N LYS A 915 0.08 29.04 6.20
CA LYS A 915 -0.14 29.12 4.74
C LYS A 915 -1.36 28.34 4.26
N LYS A 916 -1.64 27.16 4.85
CA LYS A 916 -2.86 26.41 4.52
C LYS A 916 -4.13 27.13 5.01
N SER A 917 -4.12 27.63 6.24
CA SER A 917 -5.27 28.34 6.84
C SER A 917 -5.59 29.61 6.04
N GLU A 918 -4.57 30.37 5.63
CA GLU A 918 -4.71 31.50 4.71
C GLU A 918 -5.28 31.08 3.35
N SER A 919 -4.80 29.99 2.76
CA SER A 919 -5.29 29.46 1.48
C SER A 919 -6.76 29.04 1.55
N ASP A 920 -7.17 28.38 2.64
CA ASP A 920 -8.55 27.92 2.84
C ASP A 920 -9.48 29.12 3.18
N LEU A 921 -8.97 30.16 3.85
CA LEU A 921 -9.66 31.46 3.97
C LEU A 921 -9.75 32.23 2.64
N LEU A 922 -8.80 32.08 1.72
CA LEU A 922 -8.82 32.72 0.40
C LEU A 922 -9.81 32.06 -0.57
N LYS A 923 -9.92 30.73 -0.57
CA LYS A 923 -10.82 29.96 -1.47
C LYS A 923 -12.32 30.19 -1.23
N THR A 924 -12.69 30.65 -0.04
CA THR A 924 -14.09 30.79 0.39
C THR A 924 -14.76 32.08 -0.12
N GLU A 925 -15.10 32.16 -1.42
CA GLU A 925 -16.02 33.21 -1.90
C GLU A 925 -17.44 32.98 -1.33
N ALA A 926 -18.00 34.00 -0.70
CA ALA A 926 -19.37 33.99 -0.18
C ALA A 926 -20.31 34.69 -1.16
N THR A 927 -21.42 34.04 -1.53
CA THR A 927 -22.39 34.56 -2.49
C THR A 927 -23.82 34.40 -1.96
N VAL A 928 -24.63 35.46 -2.12
CA VAL A 928 -26.06 35.40 -1.76
C VAL A 928 -26.75 34.44 -2.73
N GLY A 929 -27.55 33.52 -2.18
CA GLY A 929 -28.21 32.45 -2.95
C GLY A 929 -27.63 31.06 -2.69
N ASP A 930 -26.31 30.93 -2.51
CA ASP A 930 -25.64 29.63 -2.29
C ASP A 930 -25.77 29.14 -0.84
N VAL A 931 -26.98 28.68 -0.47
CA VAL A 931 -27.28 28.18 0.89
C VAL A 931 -26.36 27.01 1.29
N ILE A 932 -25.85 26.24 0.33
CA ILE A 932 -24.98 25.09 0.58
C ILE A 932 -23.54 25.59 0.81
N GLY A 933 -22.96 26.30 -0.16
CA GLY A 933 -21.60 26.82 -0.07
C GLY A 933 -21.39 27.76 1.12
N LEU A 934 -22.36 28.61 1.45
CA LEU A 934 -22.29 29.47 2.64
C LEU A 934 -22.19 28.68 3.94
N LYS A 935 -22.90 27.54 4.06
CA LYS A 935 -22.80 26.66 5.24
C LYS A 935 -21.46 25.93 5.27
N THR A 936 -21.05 25.30 4.16
CA THR A 936 -19.76 24.60 4.07
C THR A 936 -18.56 25.51 4.35
N ASN A 937 -18.67 26.80 3.99
CA ASN A 937 -17.68 27.82 4.33
C ASN A 937 -17.71 28.17 5.83
N LEU A 938 -18.89 28.29 6.46
CA LEU A 938 -19.02 28.54 7.90
C LEU A 938 -18.47 27.37 8.73
N ASP A 939 -18.86 26.13 8.40
CA ASP A 939 -18.34 24.89 8.99
C ASP A 939 -16.81 24.80 8.91
N THR A 940 -16.23 25.40 7.85
CA THR A 940 -14.78 25.46 7.63
C THR A 940 -14.11 26.51 8.48
N CYS A 941 -14.71 27.68 8.68
CA CYS A 941 -14.23 28.66 9.66
C CYS A 941 -14.29 28.12 11.09
N GLU A 942 -15.37 27.44 11.49
CA GLU A 942 -15.48 26.82 12.82
C GLU A 942 -14.41 25.74 13.05
N ARG A 943 -14.16 24.92 12.03
CA ARG A 943 -13.08 23.91 12.04
C ARG A 943 -11.69 24.54 12.18
N LEU A 944 -11.44 25.67 11.51
CA LEU A 944 -10.18 26.41 11.61
C LEU A 944 -10.00 27.03 13.00
N LEU A 945 -11.03 27.66 13.57
CA LEU A 945 -10.96 28.19 14.96
C LEU A 945 -10.63 27.09 15.98
N LYS A 946 -11.23 25.90 15.84
CA LYS A 946 -10.90 24.77 16.73
C LYS A 946 -9.43 24.34 16.59
N GLN A 947 -8.90 24.29 15.36
CA GLN A 947 -7.50 23.95 15.12
C GLN A 947 -6.53 25.05 15.60
N LEU A 948 -6.93 26.33 15.53
CA LEU A 948 -6.16 27.45 16.09
C LEU A 948 -6.09 27.37 17.62
N GLU A 949 -7.20 27.13 18.30
CA GLU A 949 -7.26 26.90 19.76
C GLU A 949 -6.38 25.71 20.19
N GLU A 950 -6.52 24.56 19.51
CA GLU A 950 -5.68 23.38 19.75
C GLU A 950 -4.19 23.67 19.49
N ARG A 951 -3.83 24.47 18.47
CA ARG A 951 -2.45 24.90 18.22
C ARG A 951 -1.92 25.84 19.29
N ARG A 952 -2.72 26.81 19.74
CA ARG A 952 -2.36 27.81 20.75
C ARG A 952 -2.06 27.17 22.10
N GLN A 953 -2.87 26.19 22.52
CA GLN A 953 -2.63 25.42 23.74
C GLN A 953 -1.33 24.59 23.68
N ASN A 954 -0.91 24.16 22.49
CA ASN A 954 0.34 23.42 22.27
C ASN A 954 1.59 24.30 22.03
N ALA A 955 1.42 25.62 21.87
CA ALA A 955 2.52 26.54 21.55
C ALA A 955 3.39 26.90 22.77
N GLY A 956 2.82 26.92 23.97
CA GLY A 956 3.49 27.46 25.16
C GLY A 956 3.77 28.95 25.02
N ASP A 957 4.86 29.44 25.62
CA ASP A 957 5.23 30.86 25.71
C ASP A 957 5.93 31.44 24.45
N ASP A 958 5.84 30.78 23.28
CA ASP A 958 6.42 31.31 22.03
C ASP A 958 5.59 32.49 21.52
N LEU A 959 6.03 33.70 21.89
CA LEU A 959 5.36 34.96 21.58
C LEU A 959 5.22 35.25 20.06
N ALA A 960 6.12 34.71 19.22
CA ALA A 960 6.00 34.89 17.77
C ALA A 960 4.85 34.03 17.22
N VAL A 961 4.83 32.75 17.60
CA VAL A 961 3.74 31.81 17.28
C VAL A 961 2.39 32.28 17.82
N GLN A 962 2.34 32.84 19.04
CA GLN A 962 1.10 33.38 19.60
C GLN A 962 0.53 34.56 18.79
N ASN A 963 1.40 35.45 18.28
CA ASN A 963 0.95 36.59 17.46
C ASN A 963 0.43 36.13 16.09
N GLU A 964 1.15 35.24 15.39
CA GLU A 964 0.70 34.71 14.09
C GLU A 964 -0.63 33.94 14.19
N LEU A 965 -0.86 33.22 15.31
CA LEU A 965 -2.15 32.59 15.60
C LEU A 965 -3.26 33.62 15.87
N ALA A 966 -2.97 34.71 16.59
CA ALA A 966 -3.96 35.74 16.90
C ALA A 966 -4.41 36.54 15.65
N ASP A 967 -3.48 36.85 14.75
CA ASP A 967 -3.80 37.49 13.46
C ASP A 967 -4.66 36.57 12.57
N LEU A 968 -4.40 35.26 12.60
CA LEU A 968 -5.26 34.25 11.95
C LEU A 968 -6.65 34.13 12.61
N GLU A 969 -6.74 34.08 13.94
CA GLU A 969 -8.02 34.06 14.66
C GLU A 969 -8.89 35.28 14.28
N ALA A 970 -8.28 36.47 14.18
CA ALA A 970 -8.94 37.69 13.72
C ALA A 970 -9.42 37.60 12.26
N ALA A 971 -8.61 37.03 11.36
CA ALA A 971 -8.97 36.83 9.96
C ALA A 971 -10.13 35.82 9.78
N VAL A 972 -10.15 34.74 10.56
CA VAL A 972 -11.26 33.77 10.56
C VAL A 972 -12.55 34.42 11.10
N ALA A 973 -12.47 35.17 12.20
CA ALA A 973 -13.62 35.87 12.77
C ALA A 973 -14.26 36.88 11.79
N TYR A 974 -13.44 37.68 11.10
CA TYR A 974 -13.91 38.60 10.06
C TYR A 974 -14.63 37.87 8.92
N LYS A 975 -14.12 36.70 8.50
CA LYS A 975 -14.77 35.84 7.50
C LYS A 975 -16.10 35.27 8.00
N GLN A 976 -16.22 34.89 9.28
CA GLN A 976 -17.47 34.40 9.86
C GLN A 976 -18.57 35.49 9.88
N ASP A 977 -18.25 36.71 10.32
CA ASP A 977 -19.22 37.83 10.30
C ASP A 977 -19.72 38.13 8.88
N MET A 978 -18.81 38.16 7.90
CA MET A 978 -19.14 38.36 6.49
C MET A 978 -19.98 37.21 5.90
N LEU A 979 -19.72 35.96 6.30
CA LEU A 979 -20.55 34.81 5.96
C LEU A 979 -21.96 34.91 6.58
N ALA A 980 -22.06 35.23 7.87
CA ALA A 980 -23.32 35.37 8.59
C ALA A 980 -24.21 36.45 7.96
N ASP A 981 -23.67 37.60 7.58
CA ASP A 981 -24.41 38.65 6.86
C ASP A 981 -24.83 38.25 5.43
N THR A 982 -24.13 37.30 4.81
CA THR A 982 -24.47 36.76 3.48
C THR A 982 -25.55 35.66 3.59
N ILE A 983 -25.53 34.88 4.66
CA ILE A 983 -26.61 33.94 5.05
C ILE A 983 -27.90 34.72 5.34
N ARG A 984 -27.87 35.73 6.22
CA ARG A 984 -29.02 36.60 6.56
C ARG A 984 -29.70 37.21 5.31
N LYS A 985 -28.91 37.64 4.33
CA LYS A 985 -29.44 38.14 3.03
C LYS A 985 -30.17 37.03 2.27
N THR A 986 -29.56 35.85 2.17
CA THR A 986 -30.14 34.69 1.46
C THR A 986 -31.43 34.20 2.12
N GLU A 987 -31.46 34.13 3.45
CA GLU A 987 -32.66 33.80 4.24
C GLU A 987 -33.79 34.80 4.00
N LYS A 988 -33.48 36.11 3.97
CA LYS A 988 -34.47 37.15 3.67
C LYS A 988 -35.10 36.99 2.28
N VAL A 989 -34.32 36.65 1.25
CA VAL A 989 -34.84 36.42 -0.11
C VAL A 989 -35.70 35.15 -0.18
N ASN A 990 -35.28 34.07 0.49
CA ASN A 990 -36.08 32.85 0.59
C ASN A 990 -37.41 33.10 1.29
N SER A 991 -37.40 33.72 2.48
CA SER A 991 -38.61 34.07 3.24
C SER A 991 -39.57 34.97 2.45
N LYS A 992 -39.06 35.95 1.69
CA LYS A 992 -39.89 36.79 0.82
C LYS A 992 -40.46 36.05 -0.40
N THR A 993 -39.73 35.08 -0.94
CA THR A 993 -40.24 34.18 -2.00
C THR A 993 -41.38 33.32 -1.47
N GLU A 994 -41.22 32.77 -0.27
CA GLU A 994 -42.20 31.92 0.40
C GLU A 994 -43.46 32.69 0.83
N GLU A 995 -43.31 33.91 1.35
CA GLU A 995 -44.42 34.83 1.64
C GLU A 995 -45.27 35.07 0.39
N ALA A 996 -44.63 35.36 -0.75
CA ALA A 996 -45.32 35.50 -2.02
C ALA A 996 -46.04 34.20 -2.44
N LEU A 997 -45.34 33.05 -2.47
CA LEU A 997 -45.93 31.76 -2.87
C LEU A 997 -47.16 31.39 -2.04
N ASN A 998 -47.08 31.55 -0.71
CA ASN A 998 -48.19 31.32 0.20
C ASN A 998 -49.37 32.26 -0.10
N VAL A 999 -49.11 33.54 -0.39
CA VAL A 999 -50.15 34.51 -0.80
C VAL A 999 -50.85 34.06 -2.10
N ALA A 1000 -50.11 33.55 -3.09
CA ALA A 1000 -50.73 32.99 -4.30
C ALA A 1000 -51.55 31.74 -4.04
N GLU A 1001 -51.06 30.80 -3.22
CA GLU A 1001 -51.81 29.56 -2.93
C GLU A 1001 -53.12 29.86 -2.18
N ASN A 1002 -53.12 30.83 -1.25
CA ASN A 1002 -54.33 31.34 -0.61
C ASN A 1002 -55.30 32.01 -1.61
N LEU A 1003 -54.79 32.80 -2.57
CA LEU A 1003 -55.61 33.40 -3.63
C LEU A 1003 -56.20 32.32 -4.57
N ARG A 1004 -55.42 31.27 -4.87
CA ARG A 1004 -55.84 30.12 -5.69
C ARG A 1004 -56.91 29.28 -4.98
N HIS A 1005 -56.79 29.05 -3.67
CA HIS A 1005 -57.85 28.41 -2.88
C HIS A 1005 -59.14 29.23 -2.87
N MET A 1006 -59.08 30.55 -2.61
CA MET A 1006 -60.27 31.41 -2.66
C MET A 1006 -60.93 31.43 -4.05
N LEU A 1007 -60.14 31.38 -5.13
CA LEU A 1007 -60.65 31.28 -6.50
C LEU A 1007 -61.36 29.94 -6.73
N GLU A 1008 -60.75 28.84 -6.30
CA GLU A 1008 -61.28 27.48 -6.48
C GLU A 1008 -62.54 27.23 -5.64
N ASP A 1009 -62.68 27.86 -4.47
CA ASP A 1009 -63.93 27.81 -3.70
C ASP A 1009 -65.02 28.71 -4.32
N LEU A 1010 -64.67 29.87 -4.86
CA LEU A 1010 -65.60 30.72 -5.62
C LEU A 1010 -66.16 30.05 -6.89
N LYS A 1011 -65.41 29.14 -7.54
CA LYS A 1011 -65.93 28.31 -8.64
C LYS A 1011 -67.03 27.34 -8.21
N LYS A 1012 -67.09 26.97 -6.92
CA LYS A 1012 -68.04 25.99 -6.37
C LYS A 1012 -69.30 26.63 -5.78
N GLU A 1013 -69.31 27.95 -5.56
CA GLU A 1013 -70.47 28.67 -5.01
C GLU A 1013 -71.63 28.74 -6.02
N SER A 1014 -72.79 28.19 -5.64
CA SER A 1014 -74.05 28.37 -6.37
C SER A 1014 -74.90 29.48 -5.74
N GLY A 1015 -74.97 30.66 -6.38
CA GLY A 1015 -75.72 31.82 -5.90
C GLY A 1015 -76.34 32.64 -7.02
N GLU A 1016 -76.80 33.87 -6.72
CA GLU A 1016 -77.24 34.78 -7.77
C GLU A 1016 -76.06 35.26 -8.63
N LEU A 1017 -76.28 35.31 -9.95
CA LEU A 1017 -75.23 35.59 -10.93
C LEU A 1017 -74.61 36.99 -10.76
N THR A 1018 -75.40 37.93 -10.24
CA THR A 1018 -74.99 39.29 -9.85
C THR A 1018 -74.04 39.30 -8.66
N GLU A 1019 -74.39 38.60 -7.58
CA GLU A 1019 -73.55 38.49 -6.37
C GLU A 1019 -72.23 37.77 -6.69
N LEU A 1020 -72.30 36.68 -7.46
CA LEU A 1020 -71.12 35.91 -7.86
C LEU A 1020 -70.17 36.76 -8.72
N GLN A 1021 -70.70 37.56 -9.64
CA GLN A 1021 -69.90 38.48 -10.46
C GLN A 1021 -69.24 39.60 -9.63
N GLU A 1022 -69.84 40.02 -8.51
CA GLU A 1022 -69.26 40.98 -7.58
C GLU A 1022 -68.12 40.33 -6.77
N ARG A 1023 -68.33 39.13 -6.20
CA ARG A 1023 -67.28 38.39 -5.47
C ARG A 1023 -66.05 38.07 -6.31
N PHE A 1024 -66.24 37.64 -7.57
CA PHE A 1024 -65.13 37.41 -8.51
C PHE A 1024 -64.37 38.71 -8.83
N LYS A 1025 -65.04 39.87 -8.86
CA LYS A 1025 -64.40 41.18 -9.04
C LYS A 1025 -63.60 41.59 -7.81
N ASP A 1026 -64.13 41.36 -6.60
CA ASP A 1026 -63.42 41.65 -5.35
C ASP A 1026 -62.16 40.78 -5.18
N LEU A 1027 -62.22 39.50 -5.59
CA LEU A 1027 -61.04 38.64 -5.63
C LEU A 1027 -59.98 39.13 -6.64
N ARG A 1028 -60.39 39.67 -7.80
CA ARG A 1028 -59.46 40.31 -8.74
C ARG A 1028 -58.81 41.57 -8.14
N GLU A 1029 -59.58 42.42 -7.47
CA GLU A 1029 -59.02 43.61 -6.80
C GLU A 1029 -58.03 43.22 -5.69
N ARG A 1030 -58.33 42.12 -4.97
CA ARG A 1030 -57.40 41.53 -3.98
C ARG A 1030 -56.13 40.99 -4.63
N LEU A 1031 -56.21 40.22 -5.72
CA LEU A 1031 -55.03 39.74 -6.47
C LEU A 1031 -54.13 40.90 -6.92
N SER A 1032 -54.73 41.97 -7.47
CA SER A 1032 -54.02 43.19 -7.87
C SER A 1032 -53.31 43.88 -6.70
N LYS A 1033 -53.98 43.97 -5.54
CA LYS A 1033 -53.41 44.54 -4.30
C LYS A 1033 -52.22 43.72 -3.79
N GLU A 1034 -52.36 42.39 -3.73
CA GLU A 1034 -51.34 41.50 -3.17
C GLU A 1034 -50.17 41.22 -4.14
N SER A 1035 -50.28 41.55 -5.44
CA SER A 1035 -49.15 41.49 -6.39
C SER A 1035 -47.94 42.35 -5.97
N LYS A 1036 -48.08 43.25 -4.98
CA LYS A 1036 -46.95 43.96 -4.38
C LYS A 1036 -45.95 43.03 -3.69
N VAL A 1037 -46.43 42.00 -2.99
CA VAL A 1037 -45.56 41.00 -2.32
C VAL A 1037 -44.77 40.20 -3.37
N LYS A 1038 -45.44 39.78 -4.45
CA LYS A 1038 -44.80 39.15 -5.62
C LYS A 1038 -43.73 40.05 -6.24
N ASN A 1039 -44.00 41.34 -6.43
CA ASN A 1039 -43.03 42.28 -7.00
C ASN A 1039 -41.82 42.52 -6.08
N GLU A 1040 -42.02 42.55 -4.74
CA GLU A 1040 -40.91 42.62 -3.77
C GLU A 1040 -40.02 41.37 -3.84
N ALA A 1041 -40.63 40.18 -3.92
CA ALA A 1041 -39.91 38.92 -4.05
C ALA A 1041 -39.12 38.81 -5.37
N VAL A 1042 -39.72 39.16 -6.51
CA VAL A 1042 -39.02 39.18 -7.82
C VAL A 1042 -37.83 40.13 -7.79
N GLY A 1043 -38.00 41.37 -7.32
CA GLY A 1043 -36.90 42.34 -7.26
C GLY A 1043 -35.73 41.91 -6.36
N LEU A 1044 -35.99 41.08 -5.34
CA LEU A 1044 -34.95 40.48 -4.50
C LEU A 1044 -34.24 39.30 -5.21
N LEU A 1045 -34.95 38.49 -5.99
CA LEU A 1045 -34.38 37.40 -6.79
C LEU A 1045 -33.54 37.94 -7.97
N ASP A 1046 -33.97 39.03 -8.60
CA ASP A 1046 -33.23 39.72 -9.67
C ASP A 1046 -31.93 40.34 -9.13
N GLU A 1047 -31.94 40.94 -7.94
CA GLU A 1047 -30.73 41.44 -7.27
C GLU A 1047 -29.76 40.29 -6.91
N VAL A 1048 -30.28 39.13 -6.50
CA VAL A 1048 -29.46 37.91 -6.30
C VAL A 1048 -28.83 37.45 -7.62
N CYS A 1049 -29.58 37.41 -8.73
CA CYS A 1049 -29.02 37.13 -10.06
C CYS A 1049 -27.91 38.14 -10.43
N ALA A 1050 -28.13 39.43 -10.14
CA ALA A 1050 -27.17 40.50 -10.44
C ALA A 1050 -25.93 40.50 -9.52
N GLN A 1051 -25.97 39.81 -8.38
CA GLN A 1051 -24.83 39.55 -7.50
C GLN A 1051 -24.08 38.28 -7.92
N LEU A 1052 -24.79 37.17 -8.17
CA LEU A 1052 -24.21 35.92 -8.66
C LEU A 1052 -23.46 36.12 -9.99
N ALA A 1053 -24.02 36.91 -10.92
CA ALA A 1053 -23.41 37.22 -12.22
C ALA A 1053 -22.08 38.03 -12.12
N LYS A 1054 -21.74 38.56 -10.94
CA LYS A 1054 -20.48 39.27 -10.65
C LYS A 1054 -19.50 38.45 -9.81
N SER A 1055 -19.89 37.26 -9.36
CA SER A 1055 -19.10 36.38 -8.51
C SER A 1055 -18.18 35.46 -9.31
N LYS A 1056 -17.19 34.86 -8.65
CA LYS A 1056 -16.39 33.75 -9.21
C LYS A 1056 -16.81 32.39 -8.67
N ASN A 1057 -17.98 32.27 -8.03
CA ASN A 1057 -18.50 30.99 -7.56
C ASN A 1057 -18.61 30.01 -8.75
N GLU A 1058 -18.03 28.83 -8.61
CA GLU A 1058 -18.04 27.77 -9.63
C GLU A 1058 -19.47 27.36 -10.01
N ARG A 1059 -20.41 27.42 -9.06
CA ARG A 1059 -21.84 27.11 -9.24
C ARG A 1059 -22.68 28.30 -9.73
N LYS A 1060 -22.08 29.46 -10.04
CA LYS A 1060 -22.81 30.69 -10.42
C LYS A 1060 -23.89 30.46 -11.49
N GLU A 1061 -23.62 29.60 -12.49
CA GLU A 1061 -24.51 29.42 -13.64
C GLU A 1061 -25.74 28.58 -13.27
N GLN A 1062 -25.54 27.53 -12.46
CA GLN A 1062 -26.61 26.73 -11.85
C GLN A 1062 -27.48 27.60 -10.92
N LEU A 1063 -26.85 28.36 -10.01
CA LEU A 1063 -27.55 29.20 -9.03
C LEU A 1063 -28.33 30.35 -9.69
N ILE A 1064 -27.80 30.95 -10.76
CA ILE A 1064 -28.52 31.94 -11.57
C ILE A 1064 -29.74 31.30 -12.22
N GLU A 1065 -29.61 30.09 -12.76
CA GLU A 1065 -30.70 29.42 -13.45
C GLU A 1065 -31.79 28.93 -12.47
N GLU A 1066 -31.44 28.40 -11.30
CA GLU A 1066 -32.39 28.14 -10.21
C GLU A 1066 -33.15 29.41 -9.79
N THR A 1067 -32.44 30.53 -9.66
CA THR A 1067 -33.04 31.82 -9.26
C THR A 1067 -33.99 32.35 -10.33
N ARG A 1068 -33.62 32.25 -11.62
CA ARG A 1068 -34.50 32.60 -12.75
C ARG A 1068 -35.75 31.72 -12.80
N ASN A 1069 -35.60 30.40 -12.64
CA ASN A 1069 -36.75 29.49 -12.66
C ASN A 1069 -37.71 29.77 -11.50
N ARG A 1070 -37.19 30.13 -10.30
CA ARG A 1070 -38.01 30.62 -9.18
C ARG A 1070 -38.75 31.93 -9.52
N THR A 1071 -38.09 32.91 -10.14
CA THR A 1071 -38.74 34.14 -10.63
C THR A 1071 -39.82 33.84 -11.68
N SER A 1072 -39.53 32.99 -12.66
CA SER A 1072 -40.45 32.65 -13.76
C SER A 1072 -41.67 31.87 -13.27
N GLU A 1073 -41.51 30.93 -12.34
CA GLU A 1073 -42.62 30.21 -11.71
C GLU A 1073 -43.53 31.14 -10.89
N LEU A 1074 -42.93 32.08 -10.15
CA LEU A 1074 -43.67 33.11 -9.40
C LEU A 1074 -44.43 34.06 -10.33
N GLU A 1075 -43.83 34.46 -11.45
CA GLU A 1075 -44.51 35.26 -12.48
C GLU A 1075 -45.67 34.48 -13.14
N ARG A 1076 -45.44 33.20 -13.47
CA ARG A 1076 -46.41 32.31 -14.15
C ARG A 1076 -47.67 32.13 -13.31
N ARG A 1077 -47.55 31.74 -12.04
CA ARG A 1077 -48.70 31.45 -11.17
C ARG A 1077 -49.66 32.64 -11.02
N TRP A 1078 -49.16 33.88 -11.01
CA TRP A 1078 -50.00 35.08 -10.89
C TRP A 1078 -50.67 35.43 -12.22
N LYS A 1079 -49.95 35.32 -13.35
CA LYS A 1079 -50.51 35.54 -14.68
C LYS A 1079 -51.64 34.54 -15.00
N GLU A 1080 -51.49 33.28 -14.57
CA GLU A 1080 -52.53 32.25 -14.67
C GLU A 1080 -53.77 32.60 -13.85
N MET A 1081 -53.62 33.02 -12.59
CA MET A 1081 -54.76 33.41 -11.75
C MET A 1081 -55.48 34.66 -12.28
N GLU A 1082 -54.74 35.64 -12.82
CA GLU A 1082 -55.37 36.82 -13.42
C GLU A 1082 -56.14 36.47 -14.70
N ALA A 1083 -55.61 35.58 -15.54
CA ALA A 1083 -56.29 35.09 -16.73
C ALA A 1083 -57.56 34.28 -16.39
N GLU A 1084 -57.47 33.33 -15.44
CA GLU A 1084 -58.61 32.51 -15.04
C GLU A 1084 -59.74 33.36 -14.41
N LEU A 1085 -59.40 34.36 -13.58
CA LEU A 1085 -60.36 35.33 -13.06
C LEU A 1085 -61.07 36.11 -14.17
N ASP A 1086 -60.34 36.56 -15.20
CA ASP A 1086 -60.90 37.34 -16.30
C ASP A 1086 -61.77 36.52 -17.26
N ASP A 1087 -61.41 35.25 -17.50
CA ASP A 1087 -62.26 34.34 -18.25
C ASP A 1087 -63.55 33.98 -17.49
N HIS A 1088 -63.49 33.74 -16.17
CA HIS A 1088 -64.71 33.57 -15.36
C HIS A 1088 -65.57 34.84 -15.36
N LEU A 1089 -64.99 36.03 -15.14
CA LEU A 1089 -65.71 37.31 -15.22
C LEU A 1089 -66.29 37.56 -16.62
N SER A 1090 -65.62 37.12 -17.69
CA SER A 1090 -66.11 37.19 -19.08
C SER A 1090 -67.31 36.26 -19.28
N CYS A 1091 -67.26 35.04 -18.75
CA CYS A 1091 -68.34 34.06 -18.81
C CYS A 1091 -69.58 34.48 -18.01
N LEU A 1092 -69.42 34.96 -16.78
CA LEU A 1092 -70.51 35.50 -15.96
C LEU A 1092 -71.24 36.64 -16.70
N LYS A 1093 -70.49 37.60 -17.27
CA LYS A 1093 -71.04 38.69 -18.08
C LYS A 1093 -71.74 38.21 -19.36
N LYS A 1094 -71.32 37.09 -19.96
CA LYS A 1094 -72.00 36.49 -21.13
C LYS A 1094 -73.34 35.87 -20.72
N GLU A 1095 -73.35 35.06 -19.67
CA GLU A 1095 -74.58 34.41 -19.17
C GLU A 1095 -75.58 35.43 -18.59
N GLN A 1096 -75.11 36.52 -17.97
CA GLN A 1096 -75.98 37.60 -17.49
C GLN A 1096 -76.73 38.28 -18.65
N ARG A 1097 -76.02 38.62 -19.74
CA ARG A 1097 -76.63 39.16 -20.97
C ARG A 1097 -77.63 38.19 -21.59
N LYS A 1098 -77.27 36.90 -21.69
CA LYS A 1098 -78.14 35.84 -22.21
C LYS A 1098 -79.41 35.63 -21.36
N ARG A 1099 -79.32 35.72 -20.02
CA ARG A 1099 -80.52 35.71 -19.14
C ARG A 1099 -81.40 36.94 -19.35
N ILE A 1100 -80.81 38.13 -19.44
CA ILE A 1100 -81.56 39.37 -19.74
C ILE A 1100 -82.24 39.28 -21.12
N GLU A 1101 -81.53 38.82 -22.15
CA GLU A 1101 -82.10 38.56 -23.47
C GLU A 1101 -83.23 37.53 -23.43
N SER A 1102 -83.09 36.44 -22.67
CA SER A 1102 -84.13 35.41 -22.53
C SER A 1102 -85.39 35.97 -21.88
N ALA A 1103 -85.24 36.71 -20.77
CA ALA A 1103 -86.36 37.36 -20.10
C ALA A 1103 -87.03 38.43 -20.97
N LEU A 1104 -86.24 39.21 -21.71
CA LEU A 1104 -86.76 40.24 -22.62
C LEU A 1104 -87.45 39.62 -23.86
N ARG A 1105 -86.97 38.47 -24.35
CA ARG A 1105 -87.68 37.66 -25.36
C ARG A 1105 -88.99 37.11 -24.80
N GLN A 1106 -89.01 36.54 -23.59
CA GLN A 1106 -90.23 36.06 -22.93
C GLN A 1106 -91.27 37.18 -22.74
N GLN A 1107 -90.85 38.36 -22.25
CA GLN A 1107 -91.72 39.53 -22.17
C GLN A 1107 -92.20 40.00 -23.55
N THR A 1108 -91.35 39.92 -24.59
CA THR A 1108 -91.75 40.24 -25.97
C THR A 1108 -92.79 39.25 -26.50
N THR A 1109 -92.66 37.95 -26.18
CA THR A 1109 -93.66 36.92 -26.51
C THR A 1109 -94.98 37.20 -25.81
N LEU A 1110 -94.99 37.38 -24.48
CA LEU A 1110 -96.18 37.73 -23.70
C LEU A 1110 -96.86 39.01 -24.21
N VAL A 1111 -96.09 40.06 -24.54
CA VAL A 1111 -96.63 41.31 -25.11
C VAL A 1111 -97.21 41.10 -26.51
N ASN A 1112 -96.68 40.16 -27.31
CA ASN A 1112 -97.28 39.80 -28.59
C ASN A 1112 -98.55 38.95 -28.42
N GLU A 1113 -98.55 37.97 -27.51
CA GLU A 1113 -99.71 37.11 -27.20
C GLU A 1113 -100.88 37.95 -26.67
N LEU A 1114 -100.63 38.84 -25.70
CA LEU A 1114 -101.60 39.83 -25.23
C LEU A 1114 -102.12 40.72 -26.37
N ARG A 1115 -101.28 41.04 -27.36
CA ARG A 1115 -101.64 41.88 -28.51
C ARG A 1115 -102.41 41.12 -29.59
N GLU A 1116 -102.27 39.80 -29.68
CA GLU A 1116 -103.10 38.96 -30.55
C GLU A 1116 -104.45 38.67 -29.86
N GLY A 1117 -104.46 38.38 -28.56
CA GLY A 1117 -105.68 38.29 -27.75
C GLY A 1117 -106.52 39.58 -27.80
N LEU A 1118 -105.89 40.76 -27.71
CA LEU A 1118 -106.59 42.03 -27.86
C LEU A 1118 -107.24 42.21 -29.25
N LYS A 1119 -106.57 41.76 -30.33
CA LYS A 1119 -107.14 41.80 -31.69
C LYS A 1119 -108.26 40.79 -31.91
N ALA A 1120 -108.15 39.60 -31.31
CA ALA A 1120 -109.22 38.60 -31.32
C ALA A 1120 -110.45 39.12 -30.56
N SER A 1121 -110.23 39.77 -29.42
CA SER A 1121 -111.25 40.47 -28.64
C SER A 1121 -111.94 41.61 -29.42
N GLU A 1122 -111.21 42.37 -30.26
CA GLU A 1122 -111.81 43.35 -31.18
C GLU A 1122 -112.65 42.73 -32.32
N ALA A 1123 -112.54 41.41 -32.56
CA ALA A 1123 -113.22 40.69 -33.65
C ALA A 1123 -114.38 39.78 -33.19
N ALA A 1124 -114.53 39.55 -31.88
CA ALA A 1124 -115.54 38.66 -31.31
C ALA A 1124 -116.97 39.17 -31.58
N ALA A 1125 -117.88 38.25 -31.93
CA ALA A 1125 -119.26 38.53 -32.30
C ALA A 1125 -120.24 38.55 -31.11
N ASP A 1126 -119.89 37.87 -30.01
CA ASP A 1126 -120.68 37.84 -28.78
C ASP A 1126 -119.82 37.83 -27.49
N ALA A 1127 -120.47 37.73 -26.34
CA ALA A 1127 -119.84 37.84 -25.02
C ALA A 1127 -119.26 36.50 -24.49
N GLU A 1128 -119.54 35.37 -25.14
CA GLU A 1128 -119.00 34.05 -24.77
C GLU A 1128 -117.65 33.85 -25.47
N GLU A 1129 -117.58 34.16 -26.78
CA GLU A 1129 -116.34 34.23 -27.57
C GLU A 1129 -115.33 35.25 -27.00
N LEU A 1130 -115.82 36.40 -26.50
CA LEU A 1130 -114.99 37.40 -25.81
C LEU A 1130 -114.35 36.87 -24.52
N SER A 1131 -114.99 35.91 -23.83
CA SER A 1131 -114.50 35.38 -22.55
C SER A 1131 -113.33 34.42 -22.75
N GLU A 1132 -113.44 33.48 -23.70
CA GLU A 1132 -112.37 32.51 -23.99
C GLU A 1132 -111.07 33.20 -24.46
N HIS A 1133 -111.19 34.33 -25.17
CA HIS A 1133 -110.02 35.12 -25.60
C HIS A 1133 -109.33 35.91 -24.48
N LEU A 1134 -109.96 36.10 -23.32
CA LEU A 1134 -109.37 36.80 -22.18
C LEU A 1134 -108.74 35.84 -21.15
N ASP A 1135 -109.30 34.64 -20.94
CA ASP A 1135 -108.77 33.67 -19.97
C ASP A 1135 -107.33 33.20 -20.27
N VAL A 1136 -106.91 33.24 -21.55
CA VAL A 1136 -105.53 32.95 -21.99
C VAL A 1136 -104.50 33.89 -21.36
N SER A 1137 -104.91 35.04 -20.80
CA SER A 1137 -104.01 36.03 -20.18
C SER A 1137 -103.68 35.77 -18.70
N SER A 1138 -104.13 34.66 -18.10
CA SER A 1138 -104.06 34.41 -16.64
C SER A 1138 -102.93 33.49 -16.12
N TYR A 1139 -101.94 33.13 -16.94
CA TYR A 1139 -100.82 32.24 -16.57
C TYR A 1139 -99.44 32.83 -16.92
#